data_AF-A0A5C6DJY5-F1
#
_entry.id   AF-A0A5C6DJY5-F1
#
_cell.length_a   1.000
_cell.length_b   1.000
_cell.length_c   1.000
_cell.angle_alpha   90.00
_cell.angle_beta   90.00
_cell.angle_gamma   90.00
#
_symmetry.space_group_name_H-M   'P 1'
#
loop_
_entity.id
_entity.type
_entity.pdbx_description
1 polymer ?
#
loop_
_entity_poly.entity_id
_entity_poly.type
_entity_poly.pdbx_seq_one_letter_code
_entity_poly.pdbx_strand_id
1 'polypeptide(L)'
;MIKTIFSFLAPFALLAALVSPPLVAQDGFDDNAGLFSDFSLGGFGQPADESTVWTAKYFATQDGVRGRLDVEVKISRGWHVYSVTQPPGGPLQTKLTIKGPDAVKLAGEFTPSEPPLKSVSTIFKGVTIEEHDGLIVWSVPILIPDGFRDAITVGVDAQACKTDGACVPIEESLVALFAGTIDQVASHSENNTVAQGDGPTLDGKMATAAPQQTFRDEDYQVAWTAGLVPSTVAPGGRALLTFTAKPDSGFHVYRAAVDDADSSTNFVMTEKAGLRVGAPAASSEPHESNLLKGIFYHDGNVSWTMPVEVPEDAKPGEHKIKGAIGYQACTDSSCQQPVALQFSTNLTVGQPDSTSPRLASVVMTSAKRADVLDAAAMTQWVDKDVKADGTKPQSNLLSDDSDGTVQPIVIDGGGDRPFALLMMFAFLGGLILNVMPCVLPVVGIKVMGFIQQAGADRKRVFWLNAVYAAGILVVFALLTVLAVVFGMAWGEHFQRFEFRLGMTVLVFALALSYFGFWEIPVPGMASGKLSQDLQKREGYPGAFFKGAFATVLSTPCSGPALGVVFPAVASLPPLQATALMMMVGVGMAFPYILIGIWPSLVAWLPKPGTWMETFKELMAFLLLGTVAFFFFMFSDEVRLPVFVTLIGVWFGCWIIGKVPNWADLRSRMIAWAGGIVSATVIGMMAFHYLESEPATASVATANMRSRASGELDWEPYNEARLQELQQQGRTVMVDFTARWCPNCIFNSKVALNTEPTRKMVEELNAVPMLADWTNRNLEIKSKLEELQSRSIPVLAIYPGSRPNQPIVLRDLVSQSAVLKALEQAGPSVPGSSSSIATQLNVPQVVSTTVH
;
A
#
# COMPACT_ATOMS: atom_id res chain seq x y z
N MET A 1 -17.48 -43.77 2.87
CA MET A 1 -17.76 -42.41 3.38
C MET A 1 -18.29 -41.46 2.32
N ILE A 2 -17.75 -41.40 1.09
CA ILE A 2 -18.28 -40.55 0.00
C ILE A 2 -19.70 -40.97 -0.48
N LYS A 3 -20.02 -42.28 -0.47
CA LYS A 3 -21.37 -42.78 -0.82
C LYS A 3 -22.48 -42.37 0.16
N THR A 4 -22.16 -42.12 1.43
CA THR A 4 -23.16 -41.77 2.45
C THR A 4 -23.54 -40.29 2.37
N ILE A 5 -22.60 -39.44 1.93
CA ILE A 5 -22.81 -37.99 1.71
C ILE A 5 -23.75 -37.77 0.50
N PHE A 6 -23.58 -38.52 -0.59
CA PHE A 6 -24.49 -38.45 -1.74
C PHE A 6 -25.90 -38.97 -1.44
N SER A 7 -26.03 -39.96 -0.54
CA SER A 7 -27.34 -40.55 -0.20
C SER A 7 -28.21 -39.63 0.68
N PHE A 8 -27.60 -38.69 1.42
CA PHE A 8 -28.32 -37.71 2.25
C PHE A 8 -28.67 -36.41 1.50
N LEU A 9 -27.99 -36.09 0.39
CA LEU A 9 -28.26 -34.91 -0.44
C LEU A 9 -29.29 -35.14 -1.56
N ALA A 10 -29.51 -36.41 -1.96
CA ALA A 10 -30.46 -36.78 -3.00
C ALA A 10 -31.92 -36.33 -2.76
N PRO A 11 -32.50 -36.36 -1.54
CA PRO A 11 -33.88 -35.92 -1.33
C PRO A 11 -34.07 -34.39 -1.30
N PHE A 12 -33.00 -33.59 -1.12
CA PHE A 12 -33.08 -32.13 -1.19
C PHE A 12 -32.92 -31.58 -2.62
N ALA A 13 -32.15 -32.26 -3.47
CA ALA A 13 -32.03 -31.92 -4.89
C ALA A 13 -33.32 -32.22 -5.69
N LEU A 14 -34.07 -33.26 -5.30
CA LEU A 14 -35.31 -33.65 -6.01
C LEU A 14 -36.50 -32.70 -5.72
N LEU A 15 -36.50 -32.00 -4.58
CA LEU A 15 -37.57 -31.05 -4.23
C LEU A 15 -37.37 -29.67 -4.90
N ALA A 16 -36.12 -29.31 -5.22
CA ALA A 16 -35.79 -28.08 -5.94
C ALA A 16 -36.08 -28.17 -7.45
N ALA A 17 -36.16 -29.38 -8.01
CA ALA A 17 -36.34 -29.61 -9.45
C ALA A 17 -37.81 -29.58 -9.94
N LEU A 18 -38.80 -29.43 -9.05
CA LEU A 18 -40.23 -29.50 -9.41
C LEU A 18 -40.95 -28.14 -9.52
N VAL A 19 -40.27 -27.00 -9.36
CA VAL A 19 -40.90 -25.66 -9.43
C VAL A 19 -40.13 -24.67 -10.31
N SER A 20 -39.61 -25.08 -11.47
CA SER A 20 -39.02 -24.13 -12.43
C SER A 20 -39.32 -24.54 -13.88
N PRO A 21 -39.78 -23.63 -14.76
CA PRO A 21 -39.83 -23.86 -16.21
C PRO A 21 -38.41 -23.74 -16.84
N PRO A 22 -38.18 -24.23 -18.07
CA PRO A 22 -36.84 -24.54 -18.56
C PRO A 22 -36.08 -23.30 -19.04
N LEU A 23 -34.79 -23.24 -18.70
CA LEU A 23 -33.82 -22.33 -19.30
C LEU A 23 -33.36 -22.86 -20.65
N VAL A 24 -33.48 -22.03 -21.68
CA VAL A 24 -32.75 -22.11 -22.95
C VAL A 24 -31.38 -21.46 -22.74
N ALA A 25 -30.32 -22.14 -23.13
CA ALA A 25 -28.97 -21.59 -23.17
C ALA A 25 -28.82 -20.63 -24.37
N GLN A 26 -28.32 -19.42 -24.14
CA GLN A 26 -27.74 -18.58 -25.18
C GLN A 26 -26.39 -18.03 -24.70
N ASP A 27 -25.40 -18.31 -25.54
CA ASP A 27 -24.05 -17.77 -25.52
C ASP A 27 -24.02 -16.26 -25.80
N GLY A 28 -22.96 -15.60 -25.34
CA GLY A 28 -22.51 -14.30 -25.85
C GLY A 28 -23.02 -13.09 -25.06
N PHE A 29 -22.15 -12.55 -24.20
CA PHE A 29 -22.23 -11.14 -23.84
C PHE A 29 -21.80 -10.34 -25.07
N ASP A 30 -22.77 -9.70 -25.71
CA ASP A 30 -22.59 -8.71 -26.77
C ASP A 30 -22.42 -7.35 -26.08
N ASP A 31 -21.18 -6.86 -26.03
CA ASP A 31 -20.85 -5.49 -25.66
C ASP A 31 -21.31 -4.56 -26.79
N ASN A 32 -22.54 -4.05 -26.70
CA ASN A 32 -22.97 -2.71 -27.16
C ASN A 32 -24.50 -2.62 -27.24
N ALA A 33 -25.15 -2.20 -26.16
CA ALA A 33 -26.47 -1.62 -26.22
C ALA A 33 -26.61 -0.55 -25.13
N GLY A 34 -26.56 0.72 -25.54
CA GLY A 34 -26.61 1.88 -24.67
C GLY A 34 -27.94 2.00 -23.94
N LEU A 35 -27.87 1.98 -22.60
CA LEU A 35 -28.96 2.43 -21.72
C LEU A 35 -28.47 3.40 -20.63
N PHE A 36 -27.22 3.85 -20.69
CA PHE A 36 -26.59 4.72 -19.67
C PHE A 36 -25.66 5.81 -20.24
N SER A 37 -25.93 6.36 -21.44
CA SER A 37 -25.09 7.43 -22.01
C SER A 37 -25.17 8.76 -21.24
N ASP A 38 -26.24 8.98 -20.47
CA ASP A 38 -26.56 10.31 -19.92
C ASP A 38 -26.36 10.40 -18.40
N PHE A 39 -25.73 9.40 -17.77
CA PHE A 39 -25.35 9.44 -16.36
C PHE A 39 -23.83 9.60 -16.22
N SER A 40 -23.34 10.84 -16.38
CA SER A 40 -21.98 11.20 -15.98
C SER A 40 -21.91 11.34 -14.47
N LEU A 41 -21.59 10.23 -13.79
CA LEU A 41 -21.02 10.26 -12.44
C LEU A 41 -19.59 10.78 -12.55
N GLY A 42 -19.43 12.09 -12.45
CA GLY A 42 -18.11 12.70 -12.26
C GLY A 42 -17.43 12.08 -11.04
N GLY A 43 -16.34 11.35 -11.27
CA GLY A 43 -15.37 11.03 -10.22
C GLY A 43 -15.31 9.59 -9.70
N PHE A 44 -15.90 8.60 -10.36
CA PHE A 44 -15.62 7.18 -10.05
C PHE A 44 -15.39 6.39 -11.34
N GLY A 45 -14.13 6.08 -11.62
CA GLY A 45 -13.69 5.31 -12.78
C GLY A 45 -12.75 6.09 -13.69
N GLN A 46 -11.62 6.59 -13.17
CA GLN A 46 -10.43 6.59 -14.03
C GLN A 46 -9.96 5.13 -14.10
N PRO A 47 -9.79 4.53 -15.29
CA PRO A 47 -9.09 3.27 -15.39
C PRO A 47 -7.70 3.47 -14.77
N ALA A 48 -7.23 2.46 -14.04
CA ALA A 48 -5.87 2.40 -13.53
C ALA A 48 -4.88 2.79 -14.65
N ASP A 49 -3.77 3.45 -14.30
CA ASP A 49 -2.65 3.70 -15.22
C ASP A 49 -2.30 2.40 -15.96
N GLU A 50 -2.82 2.23 -17.19
CA GLU A 50 -2.39 1.15 -18.08
C GLU A 50 -0.91 1.39 -18.38
N SER A 51 -0.06 0.40 -18.09
CA SER A 51 1.38 0.49 -18.33
C SER A 51 1.70 0.74 -19.81
N THR A 52 0.83 0.24 -20.69
CA THR A 52 0.95 0.32 -22.15
C THR A 52 -0.44 0.32 -22.78
N VAL A 53 -0.67 1.18 -23.77
CA VAL A 53 -1.88 1.17 -24.60
C VAL A 53 -1.49 0.71 -26.00
N TRP A 54 -2.10 -0.38 -26.49
CA TRP A 54 -1.77 -0.99 -27.77
C TRP A 54 -2.88 -0.76 -28.80
N THR A 55 -2.49 -0.43 -30.04
CA THR A 55 -3.41 -0.32 -31.18
C THR A 55 -2.81 -0.93 -32.43
N ALA A 56 -3.64 -1.35 -33.38
CA ALA A 56 -3.18 -1.91 -34.64
C ALA A 56 -4.00 -1.38 -35.82
N LYS A 57 -3.35 -1.16 -36.96
CA LYS A 57 -3.97 -0.70 -38.22
C LYS A 57 -3.23 -1.30 -39.40
N TYR A 58 -3.90 -1.46 -40.53
CA TYR A 58 -3.23 -1.94 -41.74
C TYR A 58 -3.59 -1.13 -42.99
N PHE A 59 -2.67 -1.09 -43.93
CA PHE A 59 -2.77 -0.37 -45.21
C PHE A 59 -2.60 -1.36 -46.36
N ALA A 60 -3.28 -1.14 -47.49
CA ALA A 60 -3.11 -1.92 -48.71
C ALA A 60 -2.36 -1.12 -49.79
N THR A 61 -1.62 -1.78 -50.66
CA THR A 61 -1.06 -1.12 -51.87
C THR A 61 -2.13 -0.95 -52.93
N GLN A 62 -1.92 -0.05 -53.91
CA GLN A 62 -2.87 0.14 -55.03
C GLN A 62 -3.21 -1.16 -55.78
N ASP A 63 -2.26 -2.11 -55.83
CA ASP A 63 -2.44 -3.42 -56.47
C ASP A 63 -3.33 -4.39 -55.67
N GLY A 64 -3.81 -4.04 -54.47
CA GLY A 64 -4.75 -4.82 -53.66
C GLY A 64 -4.20 -6.11 -53.01
N VAL A 65 -2.99 -6.56 -53.39
CA VAL A 65 -2.41 -7.86 -52.98
C VAL A 65 -1.35 -7.75 -51.88
N ARG A 66 -0.77 -6.56 -51.66
CA ARG A 66 0.25 -6.30 -50.63
C ARG A 66 -0.24 -5.21 -49.69
N GLY A 67 0.32 -5.19 -48.48
CA GLY A 67 -0.02 -4.19 -47.47
C GLY A 67 1.06 -4.02 -46.42
N ARG A 68 0.81 -3.12 -45.47
CA ARG A 68 1.63 -2.89 -44.27
C ARG A 68 0.73 -2.96 -43.04
N LEU A 69 1.11 -3.75 -42.06
CA LEU A 69 0.47 -3.80 -40.74
C LEU A 69 1.34 -3.00 -39.77
N ASP A 70 0.73 -2.05 -39.09
CA ASP A 70 1.34 -1.21 -38.06
C ASP A 70 0.73 -1.56 -36.71
N VAL A 71 1.58 -1.92 -35.74
CA VAL A 71 1.21 -2.15 -34.34
C VAL A 71 1.87 -1.05 -33.51
N GLU A 72 1.05 -0.19 -32.92
CA GLU A 72 1.48 0.97 -32.13
C GLU A 72 1.31 0.69 -30.65
N VAL A 73 2.35 0.97 -29.87
CA VAL A 73 2.28 0.99 -28.40
C VAL A 73 2.58 2.38 -27.89
N LYS A 74 1.75 2.85 -26.97
CA LYS A 74 2.02 4.04 -26.16
C LYS A 74 2.36 3.59 -24.74
N ILE A 75 3.60 3.76 -24.34
CA ILE A 75 4.14 3.30 -23.07
C ILE A 75 4.05 4.46 -22.05
N SER A 76 3.49 4.16 -20.88
CA SER A 76 3.30 5.15 -19.80
C SER A 76 4.65 5.52 -19.14
N ARG A 77 4.78 6.74 -18.60
CA ARG A 77 6.05 7.24 -18.03
C ARG A 77 6.59 6.29 -16.95
N GLY A 78 7.89 6.01 -17.01
CA GLY A 78 8.59 5.11 -16.07
C GLY A 78 8.46 3.61 -16.39
N TRP A 79 7.77 3.26 -17.48
CA TRP A 79 7.68 1.91 -18.01
C TRP A 79 8.48 1.78 -19.31
N HIS A 80 8.95 0.56 -19.58
CA HIS A 80 9.54 0.18 -20.87
C HIS A 80 8.99 -1.18 -21.30
N VAL A 81 9.09 -1.45 -22.60
CA VAL A 81 8.77 -2.74 -23.22
C VAL A 81 10.02 -3.26 -23.93
N TYR A 82 10.27 -4.57 -23.87
CA TYR A 82 11.43 -5.17 -24.54
C TYR A 82 11.24 -5.26 -26.05
N SER A 83 12.34 -5.14 -26.80
CA SER A 83 12.33 -5.16 -28.26
C SER A 83 11.85 -6.49 -28.84
N VAL A 84 11.30 -6.45 -30.06
CA VAL A 84 11.06 -7.62 -30.92
C VAL A 84 12.36 -8.29 -31.38
N THR A 85 13.53 -7.68 -31.14
CA THR A 85 14.86 -8.23 -31.46
C THR A 85 15.66 -8.68 -30.24
N GLN A 86 15.04 -8.72 -29.05
CA GLN A 86 15.69 -9.05 -27.78
C GLN A 86 16.46 -10.41 -27.85
N PRO A 87 17.78 -10.44 -27.55
CA PRO A 87 18.57 -11.67 -27.56
C PRO A 87 18.07 -12.75 -26.58
N PRO A 88 18.22 -14.05 -26.93
CA PRO A 88 17.86 -15.15 -26.04
C PRO A 88 18.76 -15.19 -24.80
N GLY A 89 18.17 -15.48 -23.63
CA GLY A 89 18.86 -15.48 -22.33
C GLY A 89 18.67 -14.20 -21.50
N GLY A 90 17.98 -13.19 -22.05
CA GLY A 90 17.52 -11.99 -21.36
C GLY A 90 16.02 -12.00 -21.01
N PRO A 91 15.40 -10.82 -20.77
CA PRO A 91 13.96 -10.66 -20.53
C PRO A 91 13.07 -11.18 -21.67
N LEU A 92 11.75 -11.29 -21.42
CA LEU A 92 10.79 -11.81 -22.42
C LEU A 92 10.70 -10.87 -23.62
N GLN A 93 11.06 -11.38 -24.79
CA GLN A 93 10.98 -10.69 -26.08
C GLN A 93 9.52 -10.40 -26.45
N THR A 94 9.25 -9.18 -26.92
CA THR A 94 7.93 -8.85 -27.47
C THR A 94 7.68 -9.65 -28.74
N LYS A 95 6.57 -10.37 -28.78
CA LYS A 95 6.18 -11.22 -29.89
C LYS A 95 4.85 -10.75 -30.46
N LEU A 96 4.88 -10.35 -31.73
CA LEU A 96 3.73 -9.91 -32.49
C LEU A 96 3.35 -11.00 -33.50
N THR A 97 2.08 -11.43 -33.50
CA THR A 97 1.60 -12.53 -34.36
C THR A 97 0.27 -12.18 -35.02
N ILE A 98 -0.01 -12.73 -36.20
CA ILE A 98 -1.36 -12.65 -36.80
C ILE A 98 -2.13 -13.90 -36.35
N LYS A 99 -3.23 -13.70 -35.59
CA LYS A 99 -4.11 -14.78 -35.12
C LYS A 99 -5.21 -15.13 -36.12
N GLY A 100 -5.52 -14.22 -37.04
CA GLY A 100 -6.44 -14.47 -38.16
C GLY A 100 -6.78 -13.20 -38.94
N PRO A 101 -7.40 -13.30 -40.12
CA PRO A 101 -7.74 -14.55 -40.83
C PRO A 101 -6.52 -15.19 -41.53
N ASP A 102 -6.53 -16.52 -41.70
CA ASP A 102 -5.44 -17.32 -42.33
C ASP A 102 -5.06 -16.87 -43.75
N ALA A 103 -5.96 -16.12 -44.40
CA ALA A 103 -5.75 -15.55 -45.71
C ALA A 103 -4.72 -14.41 -45.73
N VAL A 104 -4.42 -13.80 -44.58
CA VAL A 104 -3.40 -12.75 -44.43
C VAL A 104 -2.08 -13.37 -43.95
N LYS A 105 -1.00 -13.15 -44.69
CA LYS A 105 0.33 -13.71 -44.38
C LYS A 105 1.35 -12.61 -44.14
N LEU A 106 2.21 -12.80 -43.13
CA LEU A 106 3.39 -11.95 -42.93
C LEU A 106 4.37 -12.15 -44.09
N ALA A 107 4.86 -11.05 -44.66
CA ALA A 107 5.83 -11.03 -45.77
C ALA A 107 7.23 -10.58 -45.32
N GLY A 108 7.44 -10.39 -44.02
CA GLY A 108 8.70 -9.94 -43.42
C GLY A 108 8.65 -9.96 -41.89
N GLU A 109 9.67 -9.39 -41.25
CA GLU A 109 9.76 -9.22 -39.80
C GLU A 109 9.24 -7.84 -39.37
N PHE A 110 8.82 -7.74 -38.11
CA PHE A 110 8.41 -6.46 -37.53
C PHE A 110 9.61 -5.54 -37.34
N THR A 111 9.52 -4.33 -37.87
CA THR A 111 10.56 -3.31 -37.77
C THR A 111 10.06 -2.15 -36.91
N PRO A 112 10.76 -1.77 -35.83
CA PRO A 112 10.36 -0.63 -35.00
C PRO A 112 10.62 0.69 -35.71
N SER A 113 9.80 1.70 -35.40
CA SER A 113 9.96 3.08 -35.88
C SER A 113 11.24 3.74 -35.38
N GLU A 114 11.72 3.36 -34.19
CA GLU A 114 12.95 3.86 -33.58
C GLU A 114 13.80 2.67 -33.08
N PRO A 115 15.15 2.76 -33.12
CA PRO A 115 16.00 1.69 -32.62
C PRO A 115 15.88 1.55 -31.09
N PRO A 116 15.96 0.33 -30.52
CA PRO A 116 15.87 0.13 -29.08
C PRO A 116 17.08 0.69 -28.33
N LEU A 117 16.85 1.19 -27.12
CA LEU A 117 17.88 1.52 -26.16
C LEU A 117 18.57 0.24 -25.69
N LYS A 118 19.90 0.18 -25.84
CA LYS A 118 20.69 -1.01 -25.47
C LYS A 118 21.42 -0.79 -24.16
N SER A 119 21.21 -1.67 -23.18
CA SER A 119 21.92 -1.67 -21.90
C SER A 119 22.43 -3.08 -21.56
N VAL A 120 23.47 -3.21 -20.74
CA VAL A 120 23.98 -4.53 -20.33
C VAL A 120 23.43 -4.87 -18.95
N SER A 121 22.73 -5.99 -18.85
CA SER A 121 22.11 -6.39 -17.59
C SER A 121 23.09 -7.02 -16.61
N THR A 122 23.04 -6.57 -15.36
CA THR A 122 23.64 -7.27 -14.21
C THR A 122 22.79 -8.44 -13.73
N ILE A 123 21.47 -8.38 -13.94
CA ILE A 123 20.49 -9.40 -13.56
C ILE A 123 20.58 -10.61 -14.52
N PHE A 124 20.65 -10.35 -15.82
CA PHE A 124 20.80 -11.37 -16.85
C PHE A 124 22.25 -11.45 -17.31
N LYS A 125 23.14 -12.01 -16.48
CA LYS A 125 24.56 -12.39 -16.75
C LYS A 125 25.22 -11.77 -18.01
N GLY A 126 25.32 -10.44 -18.09
CA GLY A 126 26.02 -9.75 -19.18
C GLY A 126 25.32 -9.76 -20.55
N VAL A 127 24.02 -10.07 -20.60
CA VAL A 127 23.19 -10.02 -21.81
C VAL A 127 22.79 -8.57 -22.09
N THR A 128 22.87 -8.18 -23.37
CA THR A 128 22.37 -6.89 -23.84
C THR A 128 20.84 -6.89 -23.84
N ILE A 129 20.24 -6.03 -23.03
CA ILE A 129 18.81 -5.74 -23.01
C ILE A 129 18.55 -4.63 -24.04
N GLU A 130 17.51 -4.84 -24.84
CA GLU A 130 16.99 -3.90 -25.84
C GLU A 130 15.59 -3.45 -25.41
N GLU A 131 15.47 -2.18 -25.03
CA GLU A 131 14.25 -1.59 -24.45
C GLU A 131 13.71 -0.48 -25.35
N HIS A 132 12.39 -0.29 -25.32
CA HIS A 132 11.75 0.89 -25.85
C HIS A 132 10.88 1.57 -24.79
N ASP A 133 10.86 2.90 -24.84
CA ASP A 133 10.02 3.78 -24.07
C ASP A 133 9.27 4.76 -24.98
N GLY A 134 8.23 5.42 -24.46
CA GLY A 134 7.44 6.38 -25.22
C GLY A 134 6.49 5.74 -26.25
N LEU A 135 6.51 6.23 -27.48
CA LEU A 135 5.62 5.79 -28.56
C LEU A 135 6.41 5.01 -29.61
N ILE A 136 6.08 3.74 -29.82
CA ILE A 136 6.73 2.90 -30.82
C ILE A 136 5.70 2.30 -31.76
N VAL A 137 6.03 2.33 -33.06
CA VAL A 137 5.24 1.65 -34.08
C VAL A 137 6.09 0.54 -34.69
N TRP A 138 5.63 -0.70 -34.59
CA TRP A 138 6.21 -1.83 -35.31
C TRP A 138 5.45 -2.04 -36.62
N SER A 139 6.16 -1.90 -37.73
CA SER A 139 5.63 -2.10 -39.08
C SER A 139 6.12 -3.41 -39.68
N VAL A 140 5.22 -4.14 -40.34
CA VAL A 140 5.55 -5.36 -41.09
C VAL A 140 4.81 -5.40 -42.43
N PRO A 141 5.46 -5.82 -43.53
CA PRO A 141 4.76 -6.05 -44.78
C PRO A 141 3.86 -7.29 -44.69
N ILE A 142 2.66 -7.21 -45.23
CA ILE A 142 1.67 -8.30 -45.26
C ILE A 142 1.20 -8.60 -46.68
N LEU A 143 0.85 -9.86 -46.95
CA LEU A 143 0.11 -10.28 -48.14
C LEU A 143 -1.36 -10.41 -47.76
N ILE A 144 -2.22 -9.74 -48.52
CA ILE A 144 -3.67 -9.74 -48.31
C ILE A 144 -4.37 -10.23 -49.59
N PRO A 145 -5.54 -10.89 -49.47
CA PRO A 145 -6.34 -11.25 -50.64
C PRO A 145 -6.79 -10.01 -51.42
N ASP A 146 -6.96 -10.15 -52.74
CA ASP A 146 -7.45 -9.05 -53.58
C ASP A 146 -8.82 -8.57 -53.09
N GLY A 147 -8.97 -7.24 -52.92
CA GLY A 147 -10.18 -6.62 -52.37
C GLY A 147 -10.41 -6.79 -50.86
N PHE A 148 -9.44 -7.31 -50.09
CA PHE A 148 -9.59 -7.55 -48.64
C PHE A 148 -9.70 -6.25 -47.82
N ARG A 149 -10.82 -6.09 -47.10
CA ARG A 149 -11.11 -4.94 -46.22
C ARG A 149 -11.56 -5.33 -44.81
N ASP A 150 -11.50 -6.63 -44.49
CA ASP A 150 -11.95 -7.15 -43.21
C ASP A 150 -10.89 -6.93 -42.12
N ALA A 151 -11.31 -7.04 -40.86
CA ALA A 151 -10.42 -6.83 -39.74
C ALA A 151 -9.38 -7.97 -39.59
N ILE A 152 -8.14 -7.61 -39.23
CA ILE A 152 -7.06 -8.56 -38.95
C ILE A 152 -6.86 -8.65 -37.44
N THR A 153 -6.88 -9.86 -36.87
CA THR A 153 -6.61 -10.08 -35.46
C THR A 153 -5.11 -10.28 -35.24
N VAL A 154 -4.52 -9.43 -34.40
CA VAL A 154 -3.08 -9.43 -34.06
C VAL A 154 -2.91 -9.82 -32.60
N GLY A 155 -2.14 -10.87 -32.31
CA GLY A 155 -1.74 -11.24 -30.96
C GLY A 155 -0.49 -10.48 -30.53
N VAL A 156 -0.53 -9.92 -29.32
CA VAL A 156 0.60 -9.28 -28.65
C VAL A 156 0.94 -10.09 -27.40
N ASP A 157 2.13 -10.69 -27.37
CA ASP A 157 2.72 -11.24 -26.16
C ASP A 157 3.94 -10.37 -25.82
N ALA A 158 3.83 -9.53 -24.79
CA ALA A 158 4.87 -8.58 -24.39
C ALA A 158 5.07 -8.58 -22.87
N GLN A 159 6.10 -7.88 -22.41
CA GLN A 159 6.33 -7.64 -20.99
C GLN A 159 6.63 -6.17 -20.79
N ALA A 160 5.79 -5.50 -20.00
CA ALA A 160 6.00 -4.11 -19.59
C ALA A 160 6.64 -4.07 -18.21
N CYS A 161 7.80 -3.44 -18.08
CA CYS A 161 8.52 -3.38 -16.82
C CYS A 161 8.73 -1.94 -16.36
N LYS A 162 8.60 -1.73 -15.06
CA LYS A 162 9.04 -0.51 -14.40
C LYS A 162 10.54 -0.53 -14.16
N THR A 163 11.11 0.67 -14.03
CA THR A 163 12.53 0.87 -13.70
C THR A 163 12.94 0.34 -12.31
N ASP A 164 12.00 -0.02 -11.44
CA ASP A 164 12.22 -0.65 -10.12
C ASP A 164 12.25 -2.20 -10.16
N GLY A 165 12.09 -2.81 -11.35
CA GLY A 165 12.12 -4.26 -11.55
C GLY A 165 10.75 -4.94 -11.47
N ALA A 166 9.65 -4.21 -11.23
CA ALA A 166 8.32 -4.77 -11.32
C ALA A 166 7.89 -4.93 -12.79
N CYS A 167 7.64 -6.17 -13.22
CA CYS A 167 7.22 -6.49 -14.58
C CYS A 167 5.81 -7.07 -14.64
N VAL A 168 5.02 -6.61 -15.60
CA VAL A 168 3.67 -7.08 -15.88
C VAL A 168 3.66 -7.74 -17.27
N PRO A 169 3.27 -9.02 -17.39
CA PRO A 169 3.09 -9.65 -18.69
C PRO A 169 1.84 -9.07 -19.38
N ILE A 170 1.95 -8.83 -20.68
CA ILE A 170 0.87 -8.30 -21.54
C ILE A 170 0.53 -9.39 -22.57
N GLU A 171 -0.68 -9.93 -22.50
CA GLU A 171 -1.23 -10.87 -23.49
C GLU A 171 -2.54 -10.29 -24.02
N GLU A 172 -2.50 -9.67 -25.19
CA GLU A 172 -3.64 -8.99 -25.79
C GLU A 172 -3.92 -9.46 -27.22
N SER A 173 -5.16 -9.28 -27.68
CA SER A 173 -5.55 -9.54 -29.08
C SER A 173 -6.17 -8.29 -29.65
N LEU A 174 -5.44 -7.62 -30.55
CA LEU A 174 -5.83 -6.37 -31.19
C LEU A 174 -6.59 -6.64 -32.48
N VAL A 175 -7.50 -5.73 -32.83
CA VAL A 175 -8.24 -5.75 -34.09
C VAL A 175 -7.71 -4.64 -34.99
N ALA A 176 -6.94 -5.00 -36.01
CA ALA A 176 -6.41 -4.05 -36.98
C ALA A 176 -7.44 -3.74 -38.07
N LEU A 177 -7.84 -2.47 -38.15
CA LEU A 177 -8.77 -1.96 -39.16
C LEU A 177 -8.05 -1.39 -40.38
N PHE A 178 -8.73 -1.42 -41.52
CA PHE A 178 -8.22 -0.86 -42.78
C PHE A 178 -8.09 0.67 -42.68
N ALA A 179 -6.87 1.18 -42.83
CA ALA A 179 -6.53 2.59 -42.65
C ALA A 179 -6.23 3.34 -43.98
N GLY A 180 -6.26 2.66 -45.13
CA GLY A 180 -6.16 3.29 -46.46
C GLY A 180 -5.20 2.61 -47.43
N THR A 181 -4.99 3.24 -48.58
CA THR A 181 -4.12 2.74 -49.66
C THR A 181 -2.78 3.47 -49.66
N ILE A 182 -1.66 2.76 -49.79
CA ILE A 182 -0.28 3.30 -49.84
C ILE A 182 0.36 3.08 -51.21
N ASP A 183 1.13 4.06 -51.69
CA ASP A 183 1.63 4.05 -53.08
C ASP A 183 2.91 3.22 -53.27
N GLN A 184 3.76 3.02 -52.24
CA GLN A 184 4.84 2.01 -52.21
C GLN A 184 5.26 1.67 -50.76
N VAL A 185 5.66 0.42 -50.51
CA VAL A 185 6.25 -0.01 -49.23
C VAL A 185 7.73 0.40 -49.21
N ALA A 186 8.02 1.62 -48.73
CA ALA A 186 9.39 2.11 -48.60
C ALA A 186 10.04 1.62 -47.30
N SER A 187 11.20 0.96 -47.40
CA SER A 187 12.13 0.73 -46.30
C SER A 187 12.81 2.05 -45.93
N HIS A 188 12.76 2.45 -44.66
CA HIS A 188 13.42 3.68 -44.22
C HIS A 188 14.95 3.51 -44.14
N SER A 189 15.63 4.30 -44.98
CA SER A 189 17.04 4.69 -44.90
C SER A 189 17.08 6.21 -44.75
N GLU A 190 18.05 6.69 -43.96
CA GLU A 190 18.39 8.09 -43.66
C GLU A 190 18.24 9.09 -44.82
N ASN A 191 17.71 10.29 -44.54
CA ASN A 191 18.51 11.53 -44.62
C ASN A 191 17.74 12.82 -44.31
N ASN A 192 18.47 13.74 -43.68
CA ASN A 192 18.20 15.15 -43.48
C ASN A 192 17.53 15.86 -44.67
N THR A 193 16.64 16.81 -44.37
CA THR A 193 16.57 18.05 -45.14
C THR A 193 16.13 19.23 -44.28
N VAL A 194 17.02 20.22 -44.29
CA VAL A 194 16.88 21.58 -43.79
C VAL A 194 15.77 22.31 -44.56
N ALA A 195 14.90 23.02 -43.86
CA ALA A 195 14.09 24.10 -44.43
C ALA A 195 14.21 25.35 -43.53
N GLN A 196 14.59 26.45 -44.18
CA GLN A 196 14.96 27.74 -43.64
C GLN A 196 13.92 28.79 -44.08
N GLY A 197 13.69 29.80 -43.23
CA GLY A 197 12.97 31.06 -43.53
C GLY A 197 11.69 31.22 -42.73
N ASP A 198 11.32 32.36 -42.12
CA ASP A 198 11.92 33.68 -41.97
C ASP A 198 11.26 34.34 -40.74
N GLY A 199 11.98 35.22 -40.03
CA GLY A 199 11.54 35.80 -38.75
C GLY A 199 10.63 37.05 -38.86
N PRO A 200 10.29 37.63 -37.70
CA PRO A 200 10.18 39.07 -37.58
C PRO A 200 11.13 39.64 -36.52
N THR A 201 11.53 40.87 -36.83
CA THR A 201 12.52 41.77 -36.23
C THR A 201 12.28 42.13 -34.77
N LEU A 202 13.38 42.16 -33.99
CA LEU A 202 13.47 42.74 -32.66
C LEU A 202 13.97 44.20 -32.73
N ASP A 203 13.15 45.13 -32.26
CA ASP A 203 13.62 46.46 -31.85
C ASP A 203 14.07 46.43 -30.37
N GLY A 204 15.34 46.80 -30.18
CA GLY A 204 15.95 47.44 -29.02
C GLY A 204 15.54 47.04 -27.60
N LYS A 205 16.46 46.39 -26.86
CA LYS A 205 17.26 47.03 -25.78
C LYS A 205 18.01 46.02 -24.91
N MET A 206 19.25 46.41 -24.60
CA MET A 206 20.09 46.06 -23.45
C MET A 206 20.66 44.64 -23.34
N ALA A 207 21.99 44.60 -23.31
CA ALA A 207 22.82 43.45 -23.04
C ALA A 207 22.65 42.92 -21.60
N THR A 208 22.43 41.63 -21.46
CA THR A 208 22.52 40.88 -20.19
C THR A 208 23.28 39.57 -20.42
N ALA A 209 23.98 39.13 -19.38
CA ALA A 209 24.89 38.00 -19.32
C ALA A 209 24.40 36.71 -20.02
N ALA A 210 25.35 35.88 -20.47
CA ALA A 210 25.09 34.62 -21.15
C ALA A 210 24.07 33.75 -20.37
N PRO A 211 23.11 33.09 -21.06
CA PRO A 211 22.03 32.38 -20.41
C PRO A 211 22.56 31.17 -19.64
N GLN A 212 22.43 31.16 -18.32
CA GLN A 212 22.58 29.95 -17.51
C GLN A 212 21.52 28.95 -17.98
N GLN A 213 21.95 27.78 -18.48
CA GLN A 213 21.01 26.72 -18.85
C GLN A 213 20.31 26.22 -17.60
N THR A 214 19.01 26.49 -17.53
CA THR A 214 18.14 25.95 -16.49
C THR A 214 17.72 24.56 -16.93
N PHE A 215 18.02 23.56 -16.12
CA PHE A 215 17.59 22.18 -16.31
C PHE A 215 16.43 21.89 -15.36
N ARG A 216 15.34 21.36 -15.90
CA ARG A 216 14.21 20.87 -15.11
C ARG A 216 13.79 19.54 -15.72
N ASP A 217 13.70 18.52 -14.88
CA ASP A 217 13.32 17.18 -15.33
C ASP A 217 11.80 17.14 -15.54
N GLU A 218 11.35 17.41 -16.76
CA GLU A 218 9.92 17.54 -17.11
C GLU A 218 9.14 18.48 -16.15
N ASP A 219 8.12 17.94 -15.47
CA ASP A 219 7.22 18.63 -14.53
C ASP A 219 7.73 18.60 -13.07
N TYR A 220 8.95 18.10 -12.84
CA TYR A 220 9.51 17.95 -11.49
C TYR A 220 9.64 19.30 -10.80
N GLN A 221 9.37 19.36 -9.49
CA GLN A 221 9.18 20.63 -8.77
C GLN A 221 10.48 21.32 -8.37
N VAL A 222 11.60 20.99 -9.01
CA VAL A 222 12.92 21.58 -8.75
C VAL A 222 13.59 21.88 -10.08
N ALA A 223 13.94 23.15 -10.28
CA ALA A 223 14.79 23.59 -11.39
C ALA A 223 16.25 23.71 -10.93
N TRP A 224 17.18 23.28 -11.76
CA TRP A 224 18.61 23.33 -11.52
C TRP A 224 19.30 24.33 -12.43
N THR A 225 20.25 25.08 -11.88
CA THR A 225 21.23 25.82 -12.67
C THR A 225 22.63 25.44 -12.23
N ALA A 226 23.58 25.45 -13.16
CA ALA A 226 24.95 25.10 -12.86
C ALA A 226 25.94 26.02 -13.58
N GLY A 227 27.09 26.23 -12.98
CA GLY A 227 28.15 27.06 -13.54
C GLY A 227 29.53 26.70 -13.00
N LEU A 228 30.54 26.84 -13.86
CA LEU A 228 31.95 26.66 -13.51
C LEU A 228 32.67 28.01 -13.66
N VAL A 229 33.32 28.47 -12.58
CA VAL A 229 33.98 29.78 -12.53
C VAL A 229 35.35 29.69 -11.86
N PRO A 230 36.44 30.15 -12.51
CA PRO A 230 36.54 30.54 -13.92
C PRO A 230 36.64 29.30 -14.84
N SER A 231 36.27 29.44 -16.12
CA SER A 231 36.38 28.36 -17.13
C SER A 231 37.83 28.00 -17.51
N THR A 232 38.79 28.87 -17.20
CA THR A 232 40.21 28.69 -17.51
C THR A 232 41.05 28.98 -16.27
N VAL A 233 41.90 28.02 -15.90
CA VAL A 233 42.69 28.06 -14.67
C VAL A 233 44.14 27.68 -14.98
N ALA A 234 45.11 28.44 -14.45
CA ALA A 234 46.52 28.07 -14.56
C ALA A 234 46.84 26.85 -13.67
N PRO A 235 47.86 26.03 -13.98
CA PRO A 235 48.32 24.99 -13.07
C PRO A 235 48.58 25.55 -11.65
N GLY A 236 48.12 24.85 -10.61
CA GLY A 236 48.12 25.32 -9.22
C GLY A 236 46.96 26.26 -8.85
N GLY A 237 46.09 26.62 -9.80
CA GLY A 237 44.92 27.46 -9.57
C GLY A 237 43.66 26.68 -9.19
N ARG A 238 42.58 27.41 -8.87
CA ARG A 238 41.30 26.84 -8.43
C ARG A 238 40.11 27.38 -9.23
N ALA A 239 39.12 26.53 -9.46
CA ALA A 239 37.79 26.87 -9.96
C ALA A 239 36.71 26.43 -8.95
N LEU A 240 35.54 27.05 -9.07
CA LEU A 240 34.34 26.74 -8.29
C LEU A 240 33.27 26.21 -9.23
N LEU A 241 32.86 24.96 -9.02
CA LEU A 241 31.70 24.36 -9.67
C LEU A 241 30.49 24.56 -8.76
N THR A 242 29.49 25.30 -9.21
CA THR A 242 28.30 25.64 -8.41
C THR A 242 27.05 25.06 -9.04
N PHE A 243 26.22 24.40 -8.22
CA PHE A 243 24.89 23.91 -8.58
C PHE A 243 23.85 24.61 -7.71
N THR A 244 22.78 25.13 -8.30
CA THR A 244 21.68 25.77 -7.56
C THR A 244 20.40 25.03 -7.83
N ALA A 245 19.79 24.48 -6.77
CA ALA A 245 18.44 23.96 -6.81
C ALA A 245 17.46 25.08 -6.45
N LYS A 246 16.41 25.20 -7.26
CA LYS A 246 15.28 26.11 -7.07
C LYS A 246 14.00 25.27 -7.01
N PRO A 247 13.58 24.85 -5.81
CA PRO A 247 12.29 24.20 -5.59
C PRO A 247 11.14 25.18 -5.87
N ASP A 248 10.02 24.67 -6.37
CA ASP A 248 8.77 25.41 -6.48
C ASP A 248 8.16 25.65 -5.08
N SER A 249 7.24 26.61 -4.97
CA SER A 249 6.70 27.04 -3.67
C SER A 249 6.06 25.87 -2.90
N GLY A 250 6.51 25.64 -1.67
CA GLY A 250 6.02 24.55 -0.80
C GLY A 250 6.81 23.25 -0.92
N PHE A 251 7.80 23.17 -1.81
CA PHE A 251 8.74 22.07 -1.91
C PHE A 251 10.10 22.41 -1.31
N HIS A 252 10.76 21.42 -0.74
CA HIS A 252 12.12 21.47 -0.24
C HIS A 252 12.98 20.35 -0.83
N VAL A 253 14.31 20.52 -0.75
CA VAL A 253 15.31 19.54 -1.16
C VAL A 253 16.22 19.18 0.00
N TYR A 254 16.71 17.95 0.03
CA TYR A 254 17.49 17.45 1.16
C TYR A 254 18.94 17.99 1.21
N ARG A 255 19.62 17.80 2.34
CA ARG A 255 21.02 18.16 2.51
C ARG A 255 21.90 17.42 1.51
N ALA A 256 23.03 18.01 1.13
CA ALA A 256 24.00 17.32 0.30
C ALA A 256 24.66 16.15 1.05
N ALA A 257 24.85 15.05 0.33
CA ALA A 257 25.63 13.89 0.73
C ALA A 257 26.63 13.56 -0.37
N VAL A 258 27.77 12.98 0.00
CA VAL A 258 28.83 12.54 -0.93
C VAL A 258 28.94 11.02 -1.02
N ASP A 259 28.10 10.32 -0.25
CA ASP A 259 27.92 8.88 -0.17
C ASP A 259 26.50 8.51 -0.65
N ASP A 260 26.11 7.25 -0.47
CA ASP A 260 24.80 6.70 -0.82
C ASP A 260 23.72 6.93 0.26
N ALA A 261 23.93 7.89 1.17
CA ALA A 261 22.99 8.18 2.24
C ALA A 261 21.58 8.46 1.71
N ASP A 262 20.62 7.72 2.25
CA ASP A 262 19.19 7.92 1.99
C ASP A 262 18.73 9.29 2.51
N SER A 263 17.64 9.81 1.90
CA SER A 263 17.05 11.11 2.27
C SER A 263 18.04 12.29 2.20
N SER A 264 18.94 12.26 1.20
CA SER A 264 19.93 13.29 0.92
C SER A 264 20.00 13.62 -0.58
N THR A 265 20.55 14.77 -0.93
CA THR A 265 20.95 15.10 -2.30
C THR A 265 22.36 14.57 -2.54
N ASN A 266 22.47 13.41 -3.21
CA ASN A 266 23.74 12.71 -3.38
C ASN A 266 24.51 13.28 -4.58
N PHE A 267 25.70 13.82 -4.32
CA PHE A 267 26.64 14.27 -5.34
C PHE A 267 27.68 13.19 -5.60
N VAL A 268 27.92 12.86 -6.87
CA VAL A 268 28.97 11.95 -7.29
C VAL A 268 29.76 12.50 -8.46
N MET A 269 31.08 12.35 -8.44
CA MET A 269 31.96 12.70 -9.55
C MET A 269 32.48 11.43 -10.23
N THR A 270 32.11 11.21 -11.48
CA THR A 270 32.43 9.99 -12.24
C THR A 270 33.69 10.14 -13.09
N GLU A 271 34.05 11.36 -13.49
CA GLU A 271 35.26 11.65 -14.27
C GLU A 271 35.91 12.94 -13.77
N LYS A 272 37.15 12.86 -13.25
CA LYS A 272 37.92 14.02 -12.74
C LYS A 272 39.07 14.46 -13.66
N ALA A 273 39.44 13.67 -14.67
CA ALA A 273 40.54 13.95 -15.61
C ALA A 273 41.85 14.45 -14.93
N GLY A 274 42.20 13.89 -13.76
CA GLY A 274 43.40 14.26 -12.99
C GLY A 274 43.26 15.49 -12.07
N LEU A 275 42.09 16.13 -12.02
CA LEU A 275 41.80 17.28 -11.13
C LEU A 275 41.43 16.81 -9.71
N ARG A 276 41.66 17.67 -8.70
CA ARG A 276 41.26 17.40 -7.31
C ARG A 276 39.96 18.15 -7.00
N VAL A 277 38.97 17.47 -6.42
CA VAL A 277 37.63 18.05 -6.17
C VAL A 277 37.23 17.91 -4.70
N GLY A 278 36.82 19.01 -4.07
CA GLY A 278 36.34 19.03 -2.69
C GLY A 278 34.84 18.76 -2.54
N ALA A 279 34.39 18.59 -1.29
CA ALA A 279 33.00 18.33 -0.95
C ALA A 279 32.08 19.53 -1.27
N PRO A 280 30.78 19.29 -1.58
CA PRO A 280 29.81 20.34 -1.81
C PRO A 280 29.53 21.12 -0.51
N ALA A 281 29.73 22.43 -0.54
CA ALA A 281 29.37 23.34 0.55
C ALA A 281 28.05 24.04 0.21
N ALA A 282 27.03 23.87 1.05
CA ALA A 282 25.73 24.50 0.88
C ALA A 282 25.78 26.01 1.23
N SER A 283 24.99 26.82 0.53
CA SER A 283 24.87 28.27 0.74
C SER A 283 24.04 28.66 1.96
N SER A 284 23.24 27.74 2.49
CA SER A 284 22.40 27.90 3.68
C SER A 284 22.58 26.70 4.61
N GLU A 285 22.35 26.88 5.92
CA GLU A 285 22.27 25.76 6.85
C GLU A 285 20.95 25.01 6.65
N PRO A 286 20.94 23.67 6.64
CA PRO A 286 19.71 22.92 6.46
C PRO A 286 18.88 22.92 7.75
N HIS A 287 17.56 22.93 7.57
CA HIS A 287 16.58 22.73 8.62
C HIS A 287 16.44 21.24 8.93
N GLU A 288 16.39 20.88 10.21
CA GLU A 288 16.07 19.53 10.62
C GLU A 288 14.56 19.32 10.59
N SER A 289 14.11 18.18 10.03
CA SER A 289 12.70 17.83 9.99
C SER A 289 12.14 17.60 11.39
N ASN A 290 11.09 18.36 11.70
CA ASN A 290 10.30 18.20 12.92
C ASN A 290 9.52 16.86 12.93
N LEU A 291 9.35 16.21 11.77
CA LEU A 291 8.63 14.95 11.62
C LEU A 291 9.57 13.73 11.73
N LEU A 292 10.78 13.85 11.20
CA LEU A 292 11.80 12.79 11.13
C LEU A 292 13.16 13.35 11.58
N LYS A 293 13.52 13.13 12.85
CA LYS A 293 14.82 13.56 13.39
C LYS A 293 15.98 12.93 12.61
N GLY A 294 17.02 13.71 12.33
CA GLY A 294 18.17 13.31 11.52
C GLY A 294 18.02 13.50 10.00
N ILE A 295 16.84 13.92 9.52
CA ILE A 295 16.64 14.34 8.13
C ILE A 295 16.76 15.86 8.04
N PHE A 296 17.63 16.31 7.14
CA PHE A 296 17.97 17.71 6.97
C PHE A 296 17.61 18.16 5.56
N TYR A 297 16.94 19.30 5.43
CA TYR A 297 16.48 19.85 4.15
C TYR A 297 16.66 21.37 4.07
N HIS A 298 16.59 21.92 2.86
CA HIS A 298 16.66 23.35 2.60
C HIS A 298 15.32 23.85 2.07
N ASP A 299 14.77 24.87 2.72
CA ASP A 299 13.61 25.61 2.24
C ASP A 299 14.04 26.69 1.24
N GLY A 300 13.42 26.69 0.05
CA GLY A 300 13.74 27.65 -1.01
C GLY A 300 15.05 27.35 -1.74
N ASN A 301 15.63 28.38 -2.35
CA ASN A 301 16.79 28.20 -3.22
C ASN A 301 18.05 27.88 -2.40
N VAL A 302 18.77 26.84 -2.81
CA VAL A 302 20.04 26.44 -2.22
C VAL A 302 21.08 26.23 -3.31
N SER A 303 22.28 26.76 -3.09
CA SER A 303 23.43 26.54 -3.97
C SER A 303 24.49 25.71 -3.26
N TRP A 304 25.04 24.71 -3.93
CA TRP A 304 26.19 23.94 -3.49
C TRP A 304 27.41 24.29 -4.33
N THR A 305 28.49 24.69 -3.66
CA THR A 305 29.76 25.03 -4.31
C THR A 305 30.81 23.97 -4.01
N MET A 306 31.43 23.46 -5.07
CA MET A 306 32.48 22.45 -5.02
C MET A 306 33.79 23.06 -5.55
N PRO A 307 34.86 23.11 -4.74
CA PRO A 307 36.16 23.58 -5.21
C PRO A 307 36.84 22.53 -6.09
N VAL A 308 37.36 22.95 -7.24
CA VAL A 308 38.14 22.15 -8.20
C VAL A 308 39.55 22.74 -8.28
N GLU A 309 40.56 21.98 -7.90
CA GLU A 309 41.97 22.38 -7.89
C GLU A 309 42.72 21.70 -9.04
N VAL A 310 43.49 22.48 -9.78
CA VAL A 310 44.34 22.01 -10.88
C VAL A 310 45.74 21.72 -10.33
N PRO A 311 46.24 20.47 -10.36
CA PRO A 311 47.59 20.16 -9.93
C PRO A 311 48.66 20.97 -10.67
N GLU A 312 49.80 21.25 -10.02
CA GLU A 312 50.90 22.03 -10.63
C GLU A 312 51.53 21.32 -11.84
N ASP A 313 51.44 19.99 -11.90
CA ASP A 313 51.93 19.13 -12.98
C ASP A 313 50.88 18.86 -14.08
N ALA A 314 49.70 19.49 -13.99
CA ALA A 314 48.63 19.30 -14.97
C ALA A 314 49.05 19.76 -16.37
N LYS A 315 48.79 18.92 -17.38
CA LYS A 315 49.09 19.23 -18.78
C LYS A 315 48.17 20.35 -19.29
N PRO A 316 48.68 21.33 -20.05
CA PRO A 316 47.82 22.31 -20.71
C PRO A 316 46.83 21.62 -21.66
N GLY A 317 45.55 22.00 -21.59
CA GLY A 317 44.49 21.38 -22.40
C GLY A 317 43.12 21.42 -21.74
N GLU A 318 42.12 20.82 -22.40
CA GLU A 318 40.78 20.66 -21.84
C GLU A 318 40.71 19.43 -20.93
N HIS A 319 40.32 19.63 -19.68
CA HIS A 319 40.06 18.57 -18.72
C HIS A 319 38.56 18.42 -18.52
N LYS A 320 38.04 17.23 -18.86
CA LYS A 320 36.61 16.94 -18.78
C LYS A 320 36.22 16.54 -17.35
N ILE A 321 35.16 17.15 -16.85
CA ILE A 321 34.56 16.86 -15.55
C ILE A 321 33.16 16.30 -15.81
N LYS A 322 32.89 15.11 -15.30
CA LYS A 322 31.54 14.50 -15.32
C LYS A 322 31.13 14.03 -13.94
N GLY A 323 29.86 14.17 -13.63
CA GLY A 323 29.27 13.65 -12.40
C GLY A 323 27.77 13.53 -12.52
N ALA A 324 27.14 13.16 -11.41
CA ALA A 324 25.70 13.06 -11.30
C ALA A 324 25.21 13.54 -9.94
N ILE A 325 23.93 13.92 -9.89
CA ILE A 325 23.25 14.41 -8.69
C ILE A 325 21.92 13.67 -8.57
N GLY A 326 21.76 12.92 -7.48
CA GLY A 326 20.49 12.29 -7.11
C GLY A 326 19.76 13.21 -6.14
N TYR A 327 18.48 13.50 -6.39
CA TYR A 327 17.72 14.43 -5.57
C TYR A 327 16.24 14.05 -5.49
N GLN A 328 15.56 14.57 -4.46
CA GLN A 328 14.14 14.37 -4.26
C GLN A 328 13.52 15.68 -3.77
N ALA A 329 12.37 16.03 -4.33
CA ALA A 329 11.55 17.14 -3.87
C ALA A 329 10.44 16.64 -2.94
N CYS A 330 10.29 17.25 -1.78
CA CYS A 330 9.25 16.90 -0.81
C CYS A 330 8.52 18.14 -0.32
N THR A 331 7.27 17.96 0.05
CA THR A 331 6.50 18.88 0.90
C THR A 331 6.50 18.32 2.33
N ASP A 332 5.94 19.05 3.28
CA ASP A 332 5.82 18.60 4.69
C ASP A 332 4.99 17.30 4.86
N SER A 333 4.25 16.88 3.84
CA SER A 333 3.29 15.76 3.92
C SER A 333 3.42 14.70 2.82
N SER A 334 4.16 14.98 1.75
CA SER A 334 4.30 14.08 0.60
C SER A 334 5.60 14.34 -0.14
N CYS A 335 6.17 13.29 -0.72
CA CYS A 335 7.40 13.38 -1.51
C CYS A 335 7.14 12.97 -2.95
N GLN A 336 7.81 13.64 -3.90
CA GLN A 336 7.87 13.20 -5.28
C GLN A 336 8.86 12.05 -5.43
N GLN A 337 8.75 11.28 -6.51
CA GLN A 337 9.69 10.19 -6.77
C GLN A 337 11.13 10.73 -6.87
N PRO A 338 12.13 10.05 -6.28
CA PRO A 338 13.53 10.46 -6.43
C PRO A 338 13.95 10.40 -7.91
N VAL A 339 14.61 11.45 -8.37
CA VAL A 339 15.14 11.56 -9.74
C VAL A 339 16.64 11.84 -9.69
N ALA A 340 17.30 11.79 -10.83
CA ALA A 340 18.69 12.18 -10.91
C ALA A 340 18.98 12.94 -12.20
N LEU A 341 20.06 13.72 -12.17
CA LEU A 341 20.63 14.36 -13.34
C LEU A 341 22.11 14.02 -13.44
N GLN A 342 22.63 13.95 -14.66
CA GLN A 342 24.05 13.87 -14.95
C GLN A 342 24.53 15.20 -15.52
N PHE A 343 25.76 15.58 -15.21
CA PHE A 343 26.37 16.81 -15.69
C PHE A 343 27.73 16.58 -16.33
N SER A 344 28.06 17.40 -17.32
CA SER A 344 29.37 17.42 -17.96
C SER A 344 29.82 18.86 -18.24
N THR A 345 31.08 19.15 -17.96
CA THR A 345 31.72 20.43 -18.31
C THR A 345 33.21 20.25 -18.59
N ASN A 346 33.83 21.20 -19.27
CA ASN A 346 35.26 21.18 -19.58
C ASN A 346 35.94 22.36 -18.85
N LEU A 347 36.99 22.06 -18.08
CA LEU A 347 37.87 23.06 -17.49
C LEU A 347 39.14 23.17 -18.36
N THR A 348 39.45 24.36 -18.86
CA THR A 348 40.68 24.57 -19.65
C THR A 348 41.85 24.92 -18.73
N VAL A 349 42.93 24.15 -18.80
CA VAL A 349 44.18 24.45 -18.08
C VAL A 349 45.08 25.29 -18.98
N GLY A 350 45.32 26.55 -18.59
CA GLY A 350 46.06 27.55 -19.39
C GLY A 350 46.21 28.90 -18.68
N GLN A 351 46.98 29.83 -19.27
CA GLN A 351 47.09 31.19 -18.72
C GLN A 351 45.76 31.96 -18.88
N PRO A 352 45.21 32.55 -17.81
CA PRO A 352 43.96 33.30 -17.90
C PRO A 352 44.17 34.62 -18.66
N ASP A 353 43.41 34.84 -19.73
CA ASP A 353 43.34 36.15 -20.39
C ASP A 353 42.72 37.18 -19.42
N SER A 354 43.36 38.35 -19.31
CA SER A 354 43.11 39.38 -18.29
C SER A 354 41.81 40.18 -18.45
N THR A 355 40.69 39.55 -18.83
CA THR A 355 39.41 40.25 -19.01
C THR A 355 38.23 39.36 -18.64
N SER A 356 37.73 39.54 -17.41
CA SER A 356 36.52 38.96 -16.80
C SER A 356 36.48 37.42 -16.65
N PRO A 357 36.02 36.87 -15.51
CA PRO A 357 35.88 35.42 -15.35
C PRO A 357 34.83 34.91 -16.34
N ARG A 358 35.28 34.19 -17.38
CA ARG A 358 34.35 33.48 -18.28
C ARG A 358 33.66 32.37 -17.48
N LEU A 359 32.32 32.38 -17.50
CA LEU A 359 31.52 31.25 -17.03
C LEU A 359 31.54 30.16 -18.10
N ALA A 360 31.95 28.95 -17.72
CA ALA A 360 31.70 27.77 -18.55
C ALA A 360 30.28 27.27 -18.27
N SER A 361 29.53 26.98 -19.33
CA SER A 361 28.24 26.32 -19.23
C SER A 361 28.43 24.86 -18.83
N VAL A 362 27.58 24.40 -17.92
CA VAL A 362 27.52 23.01 -17.49
C VAL A 362 26.31 22.39 -18.17
N VAL A 363 26.51 21.35 -18.97
CA VAL A 363 25.43 20.63 -19.62
C VAL A 363 24.85 19.65 -18.61
N MET A 364 23.53 19.67 -18.42
CA MET A 364 22.80 18.79 -17.52
C MET A 364 21.74 18.02 -18.30
N THR A 365 21.63 16.71 -18.07
CA THR A 365 20.61 15.83 -18.66
C THR A 365 20.05 14.88 -17.60
N SER A 366 18.86 14.31 -17.82
CA SER A 366 18.25 13.36 -16.87
C SER A 366 19.08 12.07 -16.76
N ALA A 367 19.04 11.43 -15.59
CA ALA A 367 19.76 10.20 -15.26
C ALA A 367 18.94 9.31 -14.31
N LYS A 368 19.29 8.01 -14.24
CA LYS A 368 18.63 7.09 -13.29
C LYS A 368 19.20 7.27 -11.89
N ARG A 369 18.33 7.34 -10.89
CA ARG A 369 18.71 7.53 -9.47
C ARG A 369 19.57 6.37 -8.93
N ALA A 370 19.26 5.14 -9.34
CA ALA A 370 20.01 3.96 -8.95
C ALA A 370 21.48 4.05 -9.37
N ASP A 371 21.73 4.43 -10.63
CA ASP A 371 23.09 4.61 -11.17
C ASP A 371 23.91 5.63 -10.36
N VAL A 372 23.25 6.67 -9.83
CA VAL A 372 23.90 7.68 -8.96
C VAL A 372 24.22 7.12 -7.58
N LEU A 373 23.33 6.32 -6.97
CA LEU A 373 23.60 5.68 -5.69
C LEU A 373 24.73 4.66 -5.79
N ASP A 374 24.70 3.83 -6.84
CA ASP A 374 25.76 2.84 -7.08
C ASP A 374 27.10 3.54 -7.31
N ALA A 375 27.12 4.61 -8.10
CA ALA A 375 28.33 5.40 -8.29
C ALA A 375 28.79 6.08 -6.98
N ALA A 376 27.87 6.58 -6.14
CA ALA A 376 28.19 7.21 -4.86
C ALA A 376 28.72 6.21 -3.83
N ALA A 377 28.19 4.99 -3.80
CA ALA A 377 28.63 3.90 -2.93
C ALA A 377 30.01 3.36 -3.33
N MET A 378 30.31 3.30 -4.63
CA MET A 378 31.53 2.70 -5.16
C MET A 378 32.71 3.67 -5.31
N THR A 379 32.45 4.99 -5.32
CA THR A 379 33.48 5.98 -5.70
C THR A 379 33.82 6.91 -4.54
N GLN A 380 35.00 6.74 -3.95
CA GLN A 380 35.56 7.75 -3.04
C GLN A 380 36.18 8.89 -3.87
N TRP A 381 35.35 9.87 -4.26
CA TRP A 381 35.76 10.92 -5.20
C TRP A 381 36.20 12.24 -4.55
N VAL A 382 35.89 12.46 -3.27
CA VAL A 382 36.21 13.70 -2.54
C VAL A 382 37.67 13.70 -2.05
N ASP A 383 38.44 14.71 -2.47
CA ASP A 383 39.83 14.91 -2.06
C ASP A 383 39.91 15.69 -0.73
N LYS A 384 40.42 15.05 0.33
CA LYS A 384 40.39 15.56 1.73
C LYS A 384 41.16 16.86 1.97
N ASP A 385 42.07 17.24 1.07
CA ASP A 385 42.96 18.41 1.21
C ASP A 385 42.40 19.70 0.55
N VAL A 386 41.27 19.60 -0.16
CA VAL A 386 40.68 20.73 -0.91
C VAL A 386 39.60 21.40 -0.05
N LYS A 387 39.98 22.40 0.76
CA LYS A 387 39.05 23.22 1.56
C LYS A 387 38.81 24.60 0.93
N ALA A 388 37.57 25.07 0.96
CA ALA A 388 37.22 26.47 0.66
C ALA A 388 37.76 27.38 1.77
N ASP A 389 38.50 28.43 1.40
CA ASP A 389 39.12 29.32 2.37
C ASP A 389 38.11 30.37 2.90
N GLY A 390 37.86 30.30 4.20
CA GLY A 390 37.64 31.42 5.13
C GLY A 390 36.57 32.49 4.86
N THR A 391 35.36 32.32 5.43
CA THR A 391 34.81 33.34 6.35
C THR A 391 33.87 32.65 7.38
N LYS A 392 34.23 32.64 8.67
CA LYS A 392 33.39 32.27 9.84
C LYS A 392 33.72 33.19 11.03
N PRO A 393 32.80 33.36 12.01
CA PRO A 393 33.09 32.92 13.39
C PRO A 393 31.87 32.26 14.09
N GLN A 394 31.96 30.99 14.51
CA GLN A 394 32.27 30.50 15.88
C GLN A 394 31.13 30.59 16.91
N SER A 395 30.69 29.45 17.48
CA SER A 395 31.25 28.93 18.75
C SER A 395 30.60 27.62 19.25
N ASN A 396 31.47 26.66 19.63
CA ASN A 396 31.38 25.75 20.78
C ASN A 396 30.27 24.65 20.79
N LEU A 397 30.50 23.37 21.11
CA LEU A 397 31.59 22.63 21.76
C LEU A 397 31.49 21.14 21.35
N LEU A 398 32.64 20.48 21.33
CA LEU A 398 32.80 19.02 21.23
C LEU A 398 32.08 18.28 22.37
N SER A 399 31.49 17.13 22.07
CA SER A 399 31.55 15.94 22.93
C SER A 399 31.40 14.68 22.08
N ASP A 400 32.44 13.88 22.20
CA ASP A 400 32.58 12.48 21.84
C ASP A 400 31.51 11.66 22.59
N ASP A 401 30.81 10.74 21.92
CA ASP A 401 30.39 9.48 22.53
C ASP A 401 29.89 8.50 21.46
N SER A 402 30.73 7.51 21.22
CA SER A 402 30.38 6.20 20.72
C SER A 402 29.53 5.45 21.74
N ASP A 403 28.25 5.20 21.45
CA ASP A 403 27.59 3.96 21.87
C ASP A 403 26.39 3.63 20.98
N GLY A 404 26.34 2.39 20.52
CA GLY A 404 25.28 1.84 19.71
C GLY A 404 24.11 1.39 20.57
N THR A 405 23.11 2.25 20.72
CA THR A 405 21.76 1.84 21.14
C THR A 405 20.72 2.65 20.38
N VAL A 406 20.08 2.01 19.38
CA VAL A 406 18.85 2.54 18.77
C VAL A 406 17.76 2.43 19.84
N GLN A 407 17.41 3.55 20.45
CA GLN A 407 16.30 3.60 21.38
C GLN A 407 14.96 3.46 20.62
N PRO A 408 14.00 2.72 21.18
CA PRO A 408 12.68 2.54 20.58
C PRO A 408 11.95 3.89 20.48
N ILE A 409 11.07 4.04 19.49
CA ILE A 409 10.09 5.13 19.45
C ILE A 409 9.15 4.94 20.64
N VAL A 410 9.54 5.47 21.79
CA VAL A 410 8.63 5.80 22.87
C VAL A 410 7.94 7.08 22.41
N ILE A 411 6.59 7.08 22.35
CA ILE A 411 5.84 8.33 22.32
C ILE A 411 6.05 8.97 23.68
N ASP A 412 7.15 9.71 23.83
CA ASP A 412 7.37 10.59 24.96
C ASP A 412 6.35 11.73 24.85
N GLY A 413 5.41 11.74 25.78
CA GLY A 413 4.38 12.78 25.94
C GLY A 413 4.96 14.10 26.44
N GLY A 414 5.95 14.64 25.75
CA GLY A 414 6.69 15.84 26.13
C GLY A 414 7.37 16.51 24.94
N GLY A 415 6.58 17.02 24.01
CA GLY A 415 7.06 17.88 22.92
C GLY A 415 5.87 18.42 22.15
N ASP A 416 5.80 19.74 22.00
CA ASP A 416 4.66 20.56 21.56
C ASP A 416 4.06 20.22 20.18
N ARG A 417 3.53 19.01 19.98
CA ARG A 417 2.37 18.85 19.09
C ARG A 417 1.23 19.54 19.82
N PRO A 418 0.58 20.57 19.25
CA PRO A 418 -0.49 21.23 19.97
C PRO A 418 -1.53 20.16 20.26
N PHE A 419 -1.77 19.87 21.53
CA PHE A 419 -2.86 19.00 21.99
C PHE A 419 -4.19 19.35 21.30
N ALA A 420 -4.33 20.62 20.87
CA ALA A 420 -5.38 21.12 19.99
C ALA A 420 -5.53 20.36 18.65
N LEU A 421 -4.44 19.97 17.97
CA LEU A 421 -4.47 19.19 16.74
C LEU A 421 -4.98 17.77 17.01
N LEU A 422 -4.60 17.15 18.14
CA LEU A 422 -5.17 15.88 18.58
C LEU A 422 -6.67 16.02 18.92
N MET A 423 -7.08 17.12 19.55
CA MET A 423 -8.51 17.42 19.78
C MET A 423 -9.27 17.60 18.46
N MET A 424 -8.67 18.25 17.46
CA MET A 424 -9.27 18.43 16.14
C MET A 424 -9.46 17.08 15.45
N PHE A 425 -8.45 16.21 15.43
CA PHE A 425 -8.58 14.86 14.87
C PHE A 425 -9.55 13.99 15.66
N ALA A 426 -9.61 14.12 16.99
CA ALA A 426 -10.59 13.39 17.80
C ALA A 426 -12.02 13.86 17.52
N PHE A 427 -12.24 15.16 17.38
CA PHE A 427 -13.53 15.70 16.96
C PHE A 427 -13.93 15.21 15.57
N LEU A 428 -13.00 15.25 14.62
CA LEU A 428 -13.25 14.81 13.24
C LEU A 428 -13.50 13.29 13.19
N GLY A 429 -12.75 12.51 13.97
CA GLY A 429 -12.97 11.07 14.16
C GLY A 429 -14.36 10.78 14.73
N GLY A 430 -14.78 11.55 15.75
CA GLY A 430 -16.14 11.47 16.30
C GLY A 430 -17.22 11.80 15.27
N LEU A 431 -16.99 12.79 14.41
CA LEU A 431 -17.91 13.15 13.33
C LEU A 431 -18.04 12.00 12.32
N ILE A 432 -16.92 11.37 11.95
CA ILE A 432 -16.85 10.21 11.04
C ILE A 432 -17.67 9.02 11.58
N LEU A 433 -17.74 8.83 12.91
CA LEU A 433 -18.56 7.75 13.49
C LEU A 433 -20.03 7.80 13.05
N ASN A 434 -20.58 8.98 12.76
CA ASN A 434 -21.97 9.09 12.28
C ASN A 434 -22.17 8.56 10.85
N VAL A 435 -21.10 8.47 10.05
CA VAL A 435 -21.13 8.01 8.65
C VAL A 435 -20.80 6.51 8.56
N MET A 436 -20.45 5.87 9.68
CA MET A 436 -20.17 4.43 9.69
C MET A 436 -21.43 3.60 9.47
N PRO A 437 -21.35 2.50 8.70
CA PRO A 437 -22.51 1.77 8.21
C PRO A 437 -23.41 1.18 9.32
N CYS A 438 -22.89 0.90 10.52
CA CYS A 438 -23.72 0.40 11.63
C CYS A 438 -24.36 1.50 12.50
N VAL A 439 -23.98 2.77 12.32
CA VAL A 439 -24.52 3.92 13.09
C VAL A 439 -25.66 4.58 12.34
N LEU A 440 -25.53 4.66 11.01
CA LEU A 440 -26.54 5.19 10.09
C LEU A 440 -27.96 4.64 10.33
N PRO A 441 -28.15 3.34 10.64
CA PRO A 441 -29.44 2.81 11.07
C PRO A 441 -30.13 3.56 12.21
N VAL A 442 -29.37 3.82 13.28
CA VAL A 442 -29.89 4.47 14.49
C VAL A 442 -30.07 5.96 14.25
N VAL A 443 -29.17 6.58 13.48
CA VAL A 443 -29.28 7.98 13.04
C VAL A 443 -30.57 8.17 12.25
N GLY A 444 -30.87 7.28 11.29
CA GLY A 444 -32.07 7.35 10.45
C GLY A 444 -33.37 7.33 11.26
N ILE A 445 -33.46 6.49 12.30
CA ILE A 445 -34.62 6.44 13.21
C ILE A 445 -34.75 7.76 13.99
N LYS A 446 -33.64 8.32 14.48
CA LYS A 446 -33.65 9.59 15.20
C LYS A 446 -34.04 10.76 14.30
N VAL A 447 -33.58 10.75 13.06
CA VAL A 447 -33.94 11.73 12.02
C VAL A 447 -35.43 11.66 11.70
N MET A 448 -36.02 10.46 11.59
CA MET A 448 -37.48 10.30 11.45
C MET A 448 -38.26 10.81 12.67
N GLY A 449 -37.70 10.64 13.87
CA GLY A 449 -38.22 11.27 15.08
C GLY A 449 -38.28 12.79 15.00
N PHE A 450 -37.29 13.44 14.35
CA PHE A 450 -37.31 14.90 14.15
C PHE A 450 -38.38 15.36 13.18
N ILE A 451 -38.64 14.59 12.11
CA ILE A 451 -39.69 14.91 11.14
C ILE A 451 -41.07 14.87 11.82
N GLN A 452 -41.30 13.92 12.72
CA GLN A 452 -42.54 13.88 13.52
C GLN A 452 -42.62 14.98 14.58
N GLN A 453 -41.48 15.51 15.04
CA GLN A 453 -41.37 16.60 16.01
C GLN A 453 -41.32 18.00 15.37
N ALA A 454 -41.37 18.11 14.03
CA ALA A 454 -41.31 19.37 13.29
C ALA A 454 -42.47 20.36 13.57
N GLY A 455 -43.47 19.93 14.36
CA GLY A 455 -44.56 20.77 14.89
C GLY A 455 -44.55 21.00 16.42
N ALA A 456 -43.51 20.57 17.15
CA ALA A 456 -43.41 20.68 18.60
C ALA A 456 -42.64 21.94 19.07
N ASP A 457 -42.78 22.31 20.35
CA ASP A 457 -42.07 23.44 20.96
C ASP A 457 -40.55 23.36 20.79
N ARG A 458 -39.94 24.44 20.27
CA ARG A 458 -38.48 24.54 20.03
C ARG A 458 -37.64 24.20 21.28
N LYS A 459 -38.11 24.62 22.46
CA LYS A 459 -37.44 24.31 23.74
C LYS A 459 -37.41 22.82 24.05
N ARG A 460 -38.50 22.11 23.73
CA ARG A 460 -38.62 20.66 23.97
C ARG A 460 -37.67 19.88 23.04
N VAL A 461 -37.58 20.28 21.78
CA VAL A 461 -36.68 19.67 20.78
C VAL A 461 -35.20 19.86 21.17
N PHE A 462 -34.81 21.06 21.60
CA PHE A 462 -33.45 21.32 22.08
C PHE A 462 -33.06 20.42 23.26
N TRP A 463 -33.90 20.37 24.31
CA TRP A 463 -33.59 19.58 25.51
C TRP A 463 -33.60 18.06 25.24
N LEU A 464 -34.48 17.57 24.38
CA LEU A 464 -34.44 16.16 23.97
C LEU A 464 -33.13 15.80 23.25
N ASN A 465 -32.57 16.71 22.46
CA ASN A 465 -31.28 16.50 21.80
C ASN A 465 -30.08 16.68 22.73
N ALA A 466 -30.14 17.63 23.66
CA ALA A 466 -29.13 17.78 24.70
C ALA A 466 -29.04 16.53 25.60
N VAL A 467 -30.19 15.97 26.00
CA VAL A 467 -30.22 14.74 26.80
C VAL A 467 -29.77 13.51 26.01
N TYR A 468 -30.06 13.46 24.70
CA TYR A 468 -29.51 12.44 23.79
C TYR A 468 -27.98 12.53 23.69
N ALA A 469 -27.45 13.74 23.48
CA ALA A 469 -26.00 14.00 23.47
C ALA A 469 -25.34 13.66 24.81
N ALA A 470 -25.99 13.95 25.94
CA ALA A 470 -25.51 13.56 27.26
C ALA A 470 -25.37 12.03 27.39
N GLY A 471 -26.30 11.26 26.81
CA GLY A 471 -26.20 9.79 26.74
C GLY A 471 -24.95 9.32 26.00
N ILE A 472 -24.62 9.95 24.86
CA ILE A 472 -23.40 9.67 24.09
C ILE A 472 -22.14 9.97 24.93
N LEU A 473 -22.09 11.16 25.53
CA LEU A 473 -20.93 11.60 26.31
C LEU A 473 -20.69 10.73 27.54
N VAL A 474 -21.74 10.27 28.22
CA VAL A 474 -21.63 9.36 29.37
C VAL A 474 -21.02 8.02 28.96
N VAL A 475 -21.37 7.48 27.78
CA VAL A 475 -20.77 6.23 27.28
C VAL A 475 -19.28 6.42 26.99
N PHE A 476 -18.88 7.49 26.30
CA PHE A 476 -17.45 7.76 26.06
C PHE A 476 -16.67 8.02 27.35
N ALA A 477 -17.26 8.72 28.33
CA ALA A 477 -16.67 8.89 29.65
C ALA A 477 -16.47 7.54 30.34
N LEU A 478 -17.47 6.65 30.30
CA LEU A 478 -17.39 5.32 30.88
C LEU A 478 -16.33 4.45 30.19
N LEU A 479 -16.27 4.47 28.85
CA LEU A 479 -15.22 3.77 28.08
C LEU A 479 -13.82 4.28 28.44
N THR A 480 -13.67 5.59 28.69
CA THR A 480 -12.39 6.16 29.14
C THR A 480 -12.01 5.68 30.53
N VAL A 481 -12.95 5.69 31.48
CA VAL A 481 -12.72 5.18 32.83
C VAL A 481 -12.32 3.71 32.77
N LEU A 482 -12.98 2.91 31.94
CA LEU A 482 -12.61 1.51 31.75
C LEU A 482 -11.19 1.36 31.19
N ALA A 483 -10.83 2.14 30.17
CA ALA A 483 -9.51 2.09 29.56
C ALA A 483 -8.40 2.52 30.54
N VAL A 484 -8.60 3.59 31.31
CA VAL A 484 -7.61 4.15 32.24
C VAL A 484 -7.46 3.30 33.51
N VAL A 485 -8.57 2.81 34.08
CA VAL A 485 -8.54 2.08 35.36
C VAL A 485 -8.16 0.62 35.17
N PHE A 486 -8.69 -0.05 34.15
CA PHE A 486 -8.46 -1.49 33.94
C PHE A 486 -7.33 -1.76 32.94
N GLY A 487 -6.75 -0.73 32.31
CA GLY A 487 -5.73 -0.89 31.26
C GLY A 487 -6.23 -1.71 30.06
N MET A 488 -7.55 -1.86 29.93
CA MET A 488 -8.17 -2.71 28.92
C MET A 488 -8.47 -1.87 27.69
N ALA A 489 -7.75 -2.12 26.59
CA ALA A 489 -8.11 -1.51 25.32
C ALA A 489 -9.42 -2.14 24.81
N TRP A 490 -10.43 -1.33 24.53
CA TRP A 490 -11.72 -1.80 24.00
C TRP A 490 -11.56 -2.66 22.73
N GLY A 491 -10.52 -2.39 21.93
CA GLY A 491 -10.16 -3.20 20.76
C GLY A 491 -9.77 -4.66 21.08
N GLU A 492 -9.31 -4.98 22.30
CA GLU A 492 -8.92 -6.35 22.66
C GLU A 492 -10.09 -7.34 22.57
N HIS A 493 -11.34 -6.89 22.72
CA HIS A 493 -12.50 -7.75 22.57
C HIS A 493 -12.59 -8.36 21.17
N PHE A 494 -12.12 -7.66 20.12
CA PHE A 494 -12.09 -8.17 18.74
C PHE A 494 -11.06 -9.28 18.50
N GLN A 495 -10.10 -9.45 19.41
CA GLN A 495 -9.15 -10.56 19.39
C GLN A 495 -9.73 -11.84 20.03
N ARG A 496 -10.89 -11.75 20.71
CA ARG A 496 -11.61 -12.92 21.20
C ARG A 496 -12.51 -13.48 20.11
N PHE A 497 -12.31 -14.76 19.82
CA PHE A 497 -13.01 -15.46 18.76
C PHE A 497 -14.53 -15.36 18.91
N GLU A 498 -15.05 -15.55 20.12
CA GLU A 498 -16.48 -15.59 20.41
C GLU A 498 -17.14 -14.23 20.18
N PHE A 499 -16.46 -13.16 20.59
CA PHE A 499 -16.96 -11.80 20.41
C PHE A 499 -16.94 -11.41 18.93
N ARG A 500 -15.86 -11.71 18.20
CA ARG A 500 -15.76 -11.44 16.75
C ARG A 500 -16.80 -12.21 15.96
N LEU A 501 -17.03 -13.49 16.27
CA LEU A 501 -18.10 -14.29 15.67
C LEU A 501 -19.49 -13.71 15.98
N GLY A 502 -19.77 -13.40 17.24
CA GLY A 502 -21.04 -12.80 17.66
C GLY A 502 -21.33 -11.48 16.95
N MET A 503 -20.32 -10.62 16.81
CA MET A 503 -20.44 -9.36 16.07
C MET A 503 -20.66 -9.58 14.56
N THR A 504 -19.99 -10.55 13.97
CA THR A 504 -20.15 -10.88 12.54
C THR A 504 -21.57 -11.36 12.25
N VAL A 505 -22.10 -12.24 13.11
CA VAL A 505 -23.50 -12.71 13.06
C VAL A 505 -24.49 -11.57 13.26
N LEU A 506 -24.24 -10.67 14.22
CA LEU A 506 -25.09 -9.51 14.48
C LEU A 506 -25.16 -8.56 13.28
N VAL A 507 -24.02 -8.17 12.73
CA VAL A 507 -23.95 -7.25 11.57
C VAL A 507 -24.58 -7.91 10.34
N PHE A 508 -24.36 -9.20 10.13
CA PHE A 508 -24.99 -9.95 9.05
C PHE A 508 -26.52 -10.01 9.20
N ALA A 509 -27.02 -10.29 10.41
CA ALA A 509 -28.45 -10.30 10.70
C ALA A 509 -29.08 -8.90 10.49
N LEU A 510 -28.36 -7.82 10.85
CA LEU A 510 -28.77 -6.44 10.58
C LEU A 510 -28.82 -6.16 9.06
N ALA A 511 -27.82 -6.60 8.29
CA ALA A 511 -27.80 -6.45 6.84
C ALA A 511 -29.01 -7.15 6.19
N LEU A 512 -29.34 -8.37 6.62
CA LEU A 512 -30.53 -9.08 6.18
C LEU A 512 -31.83 -8.36 6.56
N SER A 513 -31.84 -7.63 7.68
CA SER A 513 -32.99 -6.82 8.07
C SER A 513 -33.16 -5.61 7.16
N TYR A 514 -32.06 -5.01 6.70
CA TYR A 514 -32.08 -3.89 5.75
C TYR A 514 -32.53 -4.30 4.34
N PHE A 515 -32.23 -5.53 3.93
CA PHE A 515 -32.80 -6.13 2.71
C PHE A 515 -34.28 -6.51 2.83
N GLY A 516 -34.88 -6.40 4.02
CA GLY A 516 -36.29 -6.73 4.24
C GLY A 516 -36.58 -8.24 4.32
N PHE A 517 -35.56 -9.11 4.44
CA PHE A 517 -35.79 -10.55 4.67
C PHE A 517 -36.49 -10.82 5.99
N TRP A 518 -36.27 -9.95 6.98
CA TRP A 518 -36.93 -9.96 8.29
C TRP A 518 -36.83 -8.57 8.92
N GLU A 519 -37.67 -8.27 9.90
CA GLU A 519 -37.61 -6.98 10.60
C GLU A 519 -37.25 -7.20 12.07
N ILE A 520 -36.21 -6.50 12.54
CA ILE A 520 -35.93 -6.42 13.97
C ILE A 520 -37.09 -5.63 14.62
N PRO A 521 -37.78 -6.17 15.63
CA PRO A 521 -38.78 -5.43 16.39
C PRO A 521 -38.07 -4.45 17.34
N VAL A 522 -37.33 -3.48 16.78
CA VAL A 522 -36.71 -2.41 17.55
C VAL A 522 -37.84 -1.58 18.17
N PRO A 523 -37.76 -1.16 19.45
CA PRO A 523 -38.75 -0.26 20.05
C PRO A 523 -38.85 1.02 19.20
N GLY A 524 -39.93 1.17 18.45
CA GLY A 524 -40.13 2.24 17.46
C GLY A 524 -40.28 1.80 16.01
N MET A 525 -39.87 0.58 15.63
CA MET A 525 -40.15 -0.03 14.31
C MET A 525 -41.28 -1.06 14.34
N ALA A 526 -41.59 -1.63 15.52
CA ALA A 526 -42.74 -2.52 15.66
C ALA A 526 -44.06 -1.74 15.61
N SER A 527 -44.92 -2.03 14.63
CA SER A 527 -46.28 -1.48 14.48
C SER A 527 -47.28 -2.12 15.45
N GLY A 528 -47.04 -2.00 16.77
CA GLY A 528 -47.92 -2.52 17.82
C GLY A 528 -48.32 -1.46 18.85
N LYS A 529 -49.44 -1.66 19.54
CA LYS A 529 -49.97 -0.73 20.58
C LYS A 529 -48.94 -0.41 21.67
N LEU A 530 -48.10 -1.38 22.05
CA LEU A 530 -47.01 -1.20 23.02
C LEU A 530 -45.89 -0.27 22.50
N SER A 531 -45.59 -0.34 21.20
CA SER A 531 -44.59 0.52 20.55
C SER A 531 -45.13 1.95 20.37
N GLN A 532 -46.43 2.10 20.08
CA GLN A 532 -47.10 3.40 20.06
C GLN A 532 -47.16 4.05 21.46
N ASP A 533 -47.37 3.27 22.53
CA ASP A 533 -47.33 3.79 23.90
C ASP A 533 -45.90 4.11 24.39
N LEU A 534 -44.89 3.37 23.92
CA LEU A 534 -43.47 3.69 24.13
C LEU A 534 -43.02 4.94 23.33
N GLN A 535 -43.51 5.12 22.10
CA GLN A 535 -43.31 6.33 21.29
C GLN A 535 -44.02 7.55 21.89
N LYS A 536 -45.20 7.38 22.52
CA LYS A 536 -45.87 8.44 23.27
C LYS A 536 -45.12 8.84 24.55
N ARG A 537 -44.24 7.97 25.07
CA ARG A 537 -43.35 8.22 26.21
C ARG A 537 -41.92 8.58 25.80
N GLU A 538 -41.74 9.36 24.74
CA GLU A 538 -40.48 10.06 24.47
C GLU A 538 -40.23 11.22 25.47
N GLY A 539 -40.04 10.87 26.74
CA GLY A 539 -39.50 11.76 27.76
C GLY A 539 -37.97 11.82 27.72
N TYR A 540 -37.39 12.74 28.48
CA TYR A 540 -35.93 12.87 28.62
C TYR A 540 -35.19 11.54 28.90
N PRO A 541 -35.69 10.63 29.76
CA PRO A 541 -35.02 9.34 29.98
C PRO A 541 -34.91 8.49 28.70
N GLY A 542 -35.95 8.50 27.86
CA GLY A 542 -35.95 7.78 26.58
C GLY A 542 -34.92 8.34 25.60
N ALA A 543 -34.73 9.67 25.58
CA ALA A 543 -33.70 10.30 24.76
C ALA A 543 -32.28 9.95 25.24
N PHE A 544 -32.04 9.92 26.55
CA PHE A 544 -30.75 9.54 27.14
C PHE A 544 -30.35 8.11 26.77
N PHE A 545 -31.25 7.14 27.01
CA PHE A 545 -30.97 5.73 26.72
C PHE A 545 -30.79 5.49 25.21
N LYS A 546 -31.57 6.16 24.34
CA LYS A 546 -31.37 6.09 22.89
C LYS A 546 -29.97 6.56 22.48
N GLY A 547 -29.47 7.65 23.08
CA GLY A 547 -28.10 8.13 22.84
C GLY A 547 -27.04 7.13 23.30
N ALA A 548 -27.19 6.59 24.51
CA ALA A 548 -26.27 5.58 25.04
C ALA A 548 -26.26 4.29 24.19
N PHE A 549 -27.43 3.78 23.79
CA PHE A 549 -27.54 2.61 22.93
C PHE A 549 -26.93 2.86 21.55
N ALA A 550 -27.13 4.06 20.97
CA ALA A 550 -26.52 4.43 19.70
C ALA A 550 -24.98 4.35 19.76
N THR A 551 -24.37 4.86 20.83
CA THR A 551 -22.91 4.79 21.02
C THR A 551 -22.43 3.36 21.24
N VAL A 552 -23.10 2.58 22.09
CA VAL A 552 -22.72 1.18 22.36
C VAL A 552 -22.81 0.33 21.08
N LEU A 553 -23.84 0.51 20.25
CA LEU A 553 -24.00 -0.23 19.00
C LEU A 553 -23.06 0.26 17.88
N SER A 554 -22.64 1.53 17.93
CA SER A 554 -21.63 2.11 17.05
C SER A 554 -20.24 1.57 17.32
N THR A 555 -19.89 1.37 18.58
CA THR A 555 -18.50 1.09 18.98
C THR A 555 -17.91 -0.16 18.29
N PRO A 556 -18.67 -1.24 18.05
CA PRO A 556 -18.14 -2.43 17.39
C PRO A 556 -17.70 -2.24 15.92
N CYS A 557 -18.46 -1.52 15.10
CA CYS A 557 -18.05 -1.29 13.71
C CYS A 557 -16.90 -0.29 13.58
N SER A 558 -16.69 0.50 14.63
CA SER A 558 -15.61 1.48 14.72
C SER A 558 -14.31 0.89 15.27
N GLY A 559 -14.33 -0.37 15.76
CA GLY A 559 -13.19 -1.05 16.37
C GLY A 559 -11.91 -1.02 15.53
N PRO A 560 -11.94 -1.39 14.24
CA PRO A 560 -10.76 -1.35 13.38
C PRO A 560 -10.21 0.07 13.16
N ALA A 561 -11.09 1.06 12.97
CA ALA A 561 -10.68 2.45 12.70
C ALA A 561 -10.18 3.17 13.96
N LEU A 562 -10.78 2.88 15.11
CA LEU A 562 -10.37 3.44 16.42
C LEU A 562 -9.21 2.66 17.04
N GLY A 563 -8.81 1.51 16.47
CA GLY A 563 -7.68 0.68 16.92
C GLY A 563 -6.33 1.39 16.91
N VAL A 564 -6.19 2.50 16.19
CA VAL A 564 -5.00 3.38 16.21
C VAL A 564 -5.08 4.41 17.35
N VAL A 565 -6.29 4.84 17.71
CA VAL A 565 -6.52 5.89 18.73
C VAL A 565 -6.51 5.30 20.15
N PHE A 566 -7.08 4.11 20.35
CA PHE A 566 -7.19 3.51 21.69
C PHE A 566 -5.85 3.15 22.36
N PRO A 567 -4.84 2.59 21.65
CA PRO A 567 -3.52 2.37 22.24
C PRO A 567 -2.84 3.67 22.67
N ALA A 568 -3.03 4.75 21.89
CA ALA A 568 -2.54 6.09 22.25
C ALA A 568 -3.27 6.67 23.48
N VAL A 569 -4.57 6.42 23.65
CA VAL A 569 -5.31 6.80 24.87
C VAL A 569 -4.73 6.14 26.11
N ALA A 570 -4.32 4.86 26.00
CA ALA A 570 -3.75 4.10 27.11
C ALA A 570 -2.35 4.59 27.54
N SER A 571 -1.62 5.28 26.65
CA SER A 571 -0.32 5.88 26.95
C SER A 571 -0.36 7.34 27.40
N LEU A 572 -1.53 8.00 27.34
CA LEU A 572 -1.71 9.40 27.73
C LEU A 572 -2.05 9.55 29.23
N PRO A 573 -1.67 10.68 29.86
CA PRO A 573 -2.14 11.02 31.21
C PRO A 573 -3.67 10.96 31.32
N PRO A 574 -4.26 10.53 32.45
CA PRO A 574 -5.71 10.32 32.60
C PRO A 574 -6.58 11.51 32.18
N LEU A 575 -6.12 12.74 32.45
CA LEU A 575 -6.84 13.95 32.08
C LEU A 575 -6.85 14.17 30.55
N GLN A 576 -5.72 13.92 29.88
CA GLN A 576 -5.59 14.05 28.43
C GLN A 576 -6.36 12.93 27.71
N ALA A 577 -6.30 11.70 28.22
CA ALA A 577 -7.09 10.57 27.74
C ALA A 577 -8.60 10.85 27.81
N THR A 578 -9.06 11.40 28.95
CA THR A 578 -10.47 11.78 29.15
C THR A 578 -10.89 12.90 28.20
N ALA A 579 -10.07 13.94 28.05
CA ALA A 579 -10.36 15.05 27.14
C ALA A 579 -10.43 14.56 25.68
N LEU A 580 -9.54 13.67 25.25
CA LEU A 580 -9.52 13.10 23.90
C LEU A 580 -10.80 12.29 23.60
N MET A 581 -11.18 11.37 24.48
CA MET A 581 -12.39 10.56 24.31
C MET A 581 -13.68 11.38 24.42
N MET A 582 -13.72 12.38 25.30
CA MET A 582 -14.83 13.31 25.36
C MET A 582 -14.95 14.12 24.07
N MET A 583 -13.84 14.50 23.44
CA MET A 583 -13.85 15.19 22.17
C MET A 583 -14.38 14.32 21.02
N VAL A 584 -14.05 13.02 21.01
CA VAL A 584 -14.69 12.04 20.11
C VAL A 584 -16.19 11.98 20.35
N GLY A 585 -16.63 11.92 21.61
CA GLY A 585 -18.06 11.96 21.95
C GLY A 585 -18.76 13.25 21.53
N VAL A 586 -18.09 14.40 21.66
CA VAL A 586 -18.58 15.70 21.18
C VAL A 586 -18.70 15.70 19.65
N GLY A 587 -17.72 15.15 18.93
CA GLY A 587 -17.79 14.98 17.47
C GLY A 587 -18.97 14.10 17.04
N MET A 588 -19.21 12.99 17.75
CA MET A 588 -20.36 12.13 17.48
C MET A 588 -21.68 12.84 17.78
N ALA A 589 -21.76 13.60 18.88
CA ALA A 589 -22.96 14.32 19.31
C ALA A 589 -23.26 15.58 18.47
N PHE A 590 -22.25 16.13 17.78
CA PHE A 590 -22.31 17.38 17.04
C PHE A 590 -23.52 17.53 16.10
N PRO A 591 -23.81 16.60 15.17
CA PRO A 591 -24.95 16.75 14.25
C PRO A 591 -26.30 16.83 14.97
N TYR A 592 -26.46 16.13 16.10
CA TYR A 592 -27.70 16.13 16.88
C TYR A 592 -27.89 17.43 17.67
N ILE A 593 -26.80 17.98 18.23
CA ILE A 593 -26.81 19.28 18.90
C ILE A 593 -27.13 20.37 17.88
N LEU A 594 -26.53 20.31 16.69
CA LEU A 594 -26.74 21.27 15.60
C LEU A 594 -28.22 21.31 15.16
N ILE A 595 -28.83 20.14 14.95
CA ILE A 595 -30.26 20.02 14.64
C ILE A 595 -31.14 20.52 15.79
N GLY A 596 -30.71 20.32 17.04
CA GLY A 596 -31.39 20.85 18.23
C GLY A 596 -31.39 22.37 18.31
N ILE A 597 -30.32 23.03 17.83
CA ILE A 597 -30.18 24.49 17.80
C ILE A 597 -30.94 25.08 16.60
N TRP A 598 -30.82 24.46 15.42
CA TRP A 598 -31.46 24.89 14.18
C TRP A 598 -32.44 23.84 13.63
N PRO A 599 -33.70 23.83 14.13
CA PRO A 599 -34.70 22.86 13.68
C PRO A 599 -35.11 23.04 12.20
N SER A 600 -34.84 24.21 11.61
CA SER A 600 -35.03 24.46 10.17
C SER A 600 -34.12 23.60 9.29
N LEU A 601 -33.01 23.08 9.81
CA LEU A 601 -32.11 22.18 9.08
C LEU A 601 -32.79 20.83 8.79
N VAL A 602 -33.81 20.45 9.58
CA VAL A 602 -34.63 19.24 9.36
C VAL A 602 -35.52 19.38 8.13
N ALA A 603 -35.91 20.61 7.76
CA ALA A 603 -36.74 20.85 6.59
C ALA A 603 -36.03 20.55 5.26
N TRP A 604 -34.70 20.42 5.27
CA TRP A 604 -33.90 20.03 4.11
C TRP A 604 -33.92 18.51 3.85
N LEU A 605 -34.31 17.69 4.84
CA LEU A 605 -34.38 16.25 4.66
C LEU A 605 -35.55 15.85 3.75
N PRO A 606 -35.32 14.99 2.74
CA PRO A 606 -36.39 14.51 1.86
C PRO A 606 -37.42 13.70 2.67
N LYS A 607 -38.69 13.82 2.28
CA LYS A 607 -39.77 13.04 2.91
C LYS A 607 -39.53 11.54 2.70
N PRO A 608 -39.87 10.67 3.67
CA PRO A 608 -39.76 9.22 3.49
C PRO A 608 -40.57 8.78 2.27
N GLY A 609 -39.94 8.03 1.38
CA GLY A 609 -40.46 7.59 0.09
C GLY A 609 -39.55 6.54 -0.54
N THR A 610 -39.59 6.37 -1.86
CA THR A 610 -38.81 5.34 -2.59
C THR A 610 -37.30 5.47 -2.40
N TRP A 611 -36.77 6.69 -2.30
CA TRP A 611 -35.36 6.97 -1.96
C TRP A 611 -34.91 6.28 -0.65
N MET A 612 -35.80 6.14 0.33
CA MET A 612 -35.47 5.52 1.60
C MET A 612 -35.21 4.01 1.44
N GLU A 613 -35.90 3.35 0.52
CA GLU A 613 -35.69 1.92 0.25
C GLU A 613 -34.36 1.69 -0.48
N THR A 614 -34.04 2.48 -1.52
CA THR A 614 -32.72 2.41 -2.16
C THR A 614 -31.57 2.76 -1.20
N PHE A 615 -31.78 3.72 -0.29
CA PHE A 615 -30.80 4.01 0.76
C PHE A 615 -30.59 2.82 1.70
N LYS A 616 -31.66 2.15 2.15
CA LYS A 616 -31.55 0.94 2.99
C LYS A 616 -30.82 -0.18 2.26
N GLU A 617 -31.14 -0.44 1.00
CA GLU A 617 -30.46 -1.45 0.18
C GLU A 617 -28.96 -1.15 0.06
N LEU A 618 -28.59 0.10 -0.25
CA LEU A 618 -27.19 0.54 -0.28
C LEU A 618 -26.48 0.30 1.06
N MET A 619 -27.14 0.61 2.19
CA MET A 619 -26.57 0.38 3.52
C MET A 619 -26.42 -1.12 3.82
N ALA A 620 -27.34 -1.97 3.34
CA ALA A 620 -27.23 -3.41 3.47
C ALA A 620 -25.96 -3.94 2.77
N PHE A 621 -25.64 -3.44 1.58
CA PHE A 621 -24.39 -3.79 0.89
C PHE A 621 -23.13 -3.33 1.64
N LEU A 622 -23.14 -2.13 2.24
CA LEU A 622 -22.01 -1.69 3.08
C LEU A 622 -21.84 -2.54 4.34
N LEU A 623 -22.94 -2.95 4.98
CA LEU A 623 -22.91 -3.88 6.11
C LEU A 623 -22.39 -5.26 5.70
N LEU A 624 -22.77 -5.77 4.52
CA LEU A 624 -22.18 -6.99 3.96
C LEU A 624 -20.68 -6.83 3.68
N GLY A 625 -20.23 -5.67 3.21
CA GLY A 625 -18.80 -5.36 3.07
C GLY A 625 -18.06 -5.44 4.42
N THR A 626 -18.69 -4.97 5.50
CA THR A 626 -18.15 -5.10 6.86
C THR A 626 -18.10 -6.57 7.31
N VAL A 627 -19.14 -7.36 7.00
CA VAL A 627 -19.15 -8.82 7.25
C VAL A 627 -18.03 -9.50 6.49
N ALA A 628 -17.81 -9.15 5.22
CA ALA A 628 -16.71 -9.70 4.41
C ALA A 628 -15.34 -9.35 5.01
N PHE A 629 -15.16 -8.12 5.51
CA PHE A 629 -13.96 -7.70 6.21
C PHE A 629 -13.73 -8.50 7.51
N PHE A 630 -14.76 -8.70 8.34
CA PHE A 630 -14.64 -9.56 9.53
C PHE A 630 -14.43 -11.02 9.18
N PHE A 631 -15.05 -11.50 8.10
CA PHE A 631 -14.88 -12.85 7.60
C PHE A 631 -13.43 -13.13 7.17
N PHE A 632 -12.78 -12.16 6.52
CA PHE A 632 -11.36 -12.24 6.15
C PHE A 632 -10.44 -12.34 7.38
N MET A 633 -10.83 -11.72 8.49
CA MET A 633 -10.05 -11.70 9.74
C MET A 633 -10.00 -13.06 10.47
N PHE A 634 -10.86 -14.01 10.14
CA PHE A 634 -10.81 -15.36 10.71
C PHE A 634 -9.65 -16.20 10.14
N SER A 635 -9.15 -17.14 10.95
CA SER A 635 -8.17 -18.13 10.51
C SER A 635 -8.77 -19.03 9.42
N ASP A 636 -7.93 -19.62 8.56
CA ASP A 636 -8.41 -20.40 7.41
C ASP A 636 -9.22 -21.62 7.85
N GLU A 637 -8.82 -22.22 8.98
CA GLU A 637 -9.47 -23.38 9.61
C GLU A 637 -10.92 -23.09 10.02
N VAL A 638 -11.18 -21.92 10.60
CA VAL A 638 -12.52 -21.58 11.11
C VAL A 638 -13.39 -20.84 10.09
N ARG A 639 -12.81 -20.40 8.96
CA ARG A 639 -13.52 -19.62 7.93
C ARG A 639 -14.70 -20.39 7.33
N LEU A 640 -14.51 -21.69 7.04
CA LEU A 640 -15.59 -22.53 6.51
C LEU A 640 -16.72 -22.75 7.53
N PRO A 641 -16.47 -23.15 8.80
CA PRO A 641 -17.50 -23.18 9.84
C PRO A 641 -18.25 -21.86 10.02
N VAL A 642 -17.56 -20.72 9.99
CA VAL A 642 -18.17 -19.39 10.09
C VAL A 642 -19.10 -19.14 8.91
N PHE A 643 -18.70 -19.48 7.68
CA PHE A 643 -19.54 -19.33 6.49
C PHE A 643 -20.84 -20.13 6.60
N VAL A 644 -20.76 -21.39 7.03
CA VAL A 644 -21.94 -22.25 7.26
C VAL A 644 -22.82 -21.68 8.37
N THR A 645 -22.22 -21.11 9.42
CA THR A 645 -22.96 -20.42 10.48
C THR A 645 -23.73 -19.22 9.93
N LEU A 646 -23.15 -18.42 9.04
CA LEU A 646 -23.85 -17.30 8.39
C LEU A 646 -25.03 -17.78 7.53
N ILE A 647 -24.88 -18.90 6.81
CA ILE A 647 -26.01 -19.53 6.10
C ILE A 647 -27.10 -19.97 7.08
N GLY A 648 -26.74 -20.55 8.23
CA GLY A 648 -27.67 -20.90 9.29
C GLY A 648 -28.42 -19.69 9.86
N VAL A 649 -27.73 -18.57 10.04
CA VAL A 649 -28.32 -17.29 10.47
C VAL A 649 -29.28 -16.75 9.41
N TRP A 650 -28.90 -16.80 8.13
CA TRP A 650 -29.78 -16.40 7.03
C TRP A 650 -31.07 -17.23 7.01
N PHE A 651 -30.95 -18.55 7.15
CA PHE A 651 -32.10 -19.45 7.25
C PHE A 651 -32.96 -19.16 8.49
N GLY A 652 -32.34 -18.93 9.65
CA GLY A 652 -33.04 -18.53 10.87
C GLY A 652 -33.81 -17.23 10.72
N CYS A 653 -33.18 -16.21 10.11
CA CYS A 653 -33.82 -14.93 9.80
C CYS A 653 -35.01 -15.11 8.84
N TRP A 654 -34.87 -15.96 7.82
CA TRP A 654 -35.95 -16.28 6.89
C TRP A 654 -37.16 -16.95 7.59
N ILE A 655 -36.93 -17.86 8.54
CA ILE A 655 -38.00 -18.45 9.37
C ILE A 655 -38.73 -17.36 10.17
N ILE A 656 -37.97 -16.44 10.77
CA ILE A 656 -38.53 -15.33 11.56
C ILE A 656 -39.37 -14.40 10.66
N GLY A 657 -38.85 -14.06 9.47
CA GLY A 657 -39.51 -13.17 8.51
C GLY A 657 -40.80 -13.73 7.89
N LYS A 658 -41.02 -15.06 7.94
CA LYS A 658 -42.27 -15.68 7.46
C LYS A 658 -43.49 -15.37 8.33
N VAL A 659 -43.29 -14.97 9.59
CA VAL A 659 -44.40 -14.62 10.49
C VAL A 659 -44.61 -13.11 10.50
N PRO A 660 -45.76 -12.61 10.02
CA PRO A 660 -46.02 -11.18 10.01
C PRO A 660 -46.05 -10.57 11.41
N ASN A 661 -45.69 -9.29 11.52
CA ASN A 661 -45.62 -8.56 12.79
C ASN A 661 -46.97 -8.45 13.54
N TRP A 662 -48.10 -8.60 12.83
CA TRP A 662 -49.46 -8.59 13.39
C TRP A 662 -49.96 -9.97 13.86
N ALA A 663 -49.16 -11.03 13.72
CA ALA A 663 -49.51 -12.36 14.22
C ALA A 663 -49.48 -12.41 15.75
N ASP A 664 -50.19 -13.39 16.32
CA ASP A 664 -50.24 -13.62 17.77
C ASP A 664 -48.84 -13.77 18.37
N LEU A 665 -48.69 -13.25 19.60
CA LEU A 665 -47.41 -13.26 20.33
C LEU A 665 -46.82 -14.68 20.44
N ARG A 666 -47.67 -15.70 20.57
CA ARG A 666 -47.25 -17.11 20.61
C ARG A 666 -46.60 -17.56 19.30
N SER A 667 -47.22 -17.27 18.16
CA SER A 667 -46.70 -17.63 16.83
C SER A 667 -45.38 -16.91 16.54
N ARG A 668 -45.26 -15.65 16.99
CA ARG A 668 -44.01 -14.89 16.90
C ARG A 668 -42.91 -15.49 17.77
N MET A 669 -43.20 -15.83 19.02
CA MET A 669 -42.22 -16.48 19.90
C MET A 669 -41.77 -17.84 19.34
N ILE A 670 -42.66 -18.62 18.74
CA ILE A 670 -42.30 -19.90 18.10
C ILE A 670 -41.37 -19.69 16.90
N ALA A 671 -41.64 -18.70 16.05
CA ALA A 671 -40.78 -18.39 14.90
C ALA A 671 -39.40 -17.89 15.33
N TRP A 672 -39.33 -17.04 16.36
CA TRP A 672 -38.08 -16.59 16.97
C TRP A 672 -37.31 -17.75 17.60
N ALA A 673 -37.96 -18.60 18.39
CA ALA A 673 -37.33 -19.78 18.96
C ALA A 673 -36.84 -20.73 17.87
N GLY A 674 -37.65 -20.99 16.84
CA GLY A 674 -37.29 -21.84 15.71
C GLY A 674 -36.11 -21.30 14.92
N GLY A 675 -36.09 -20.00 14.63
CA GLY A 675 -34.99 -19.34 13.92
C GLY A 675 -33.68 -19.30 14.71
N ILE A 676 -33.75 -19.02 16.03
CA ILE A 676 -32.57 -19.04 16.91
C ILE A 676 -32.03 -20.47 17.05
N VAL A 677 -32.91 -21.46 17.29
CA VAL A 677 -32.52 -22.86 17.44
C VAL A 677 -31.93 -23.39 16.15
N SER A 678 -32.52 -23.10 14.98
CA SER A 678 -31.96 -23.56 13.70
C SER A 678 -30.58 -22.95 13.43
N ALA A 679 -30.41 -21.64 13.62
CA ALA A 679 -29.12 -20.98 13.46
C ALA A 679 -28.06 -21.53 14.44
N THR A 680 -28.45 -21.76 15.70
CA THR A 680 -27.55 -22.28 16.74
C THR A 680 -27.13 -23.72 16.46
N VAL A 681 -28.08 -24.59 16.09
CA VAL A 681 -27.80 -26.00 15.76
C VAL A 681 -26.91 -26.09 14.52
N ILE A 682 -27.21 -25.34 13.46
CA ILE A 682 -26.37 -25.32 12.25
C ILE A 682 -24.96 -24.82 12.58
N GLY A 683 -24.84 -23.75 13.36
CA GLY A 683 -23.53 -23.24 13.80
C GLY A 683 -22.76 -24.25 14.64
N MET A 684 -23.38 -24.83 15.69
CA MET A 684 -22.74 -25.84 16.53
C MET A 684 -22.30 -27.07 15.74
N MET A 685 -23.14 -27.56 14.82
CA MET A 685 -22.78 -28.67 13.93
C MET A 685 -21.64 -28.28 12.99
N ALA A 686 -21.63 -27.07 12.44
CA ALA A 686 -20.56 -26.59 11.58
C ALA A 686 -19.21 -26.61 12.30
N PHE A 687 -19.13 -26.06 13.51
CA PHE A 687 -17.89 -26.11 14.30
C PHE A 687 -17.54 -27.55 14.69
N HIS A 688 -18.50 -28.36 15.13
CA HIS A 688 -18.20 -29.73 15.57
C HIS A 688 -17.69 -30.65 14.44
N TYR A 689 -18.21 -30.52 13.22
CA TYR A 689 -17.90 -31.42 12.10
C TYR A 689 -16.86 -30.88 11.12
N LEU A 690 -16.65 -29.56 11.04
CA LEU A 690 -15.72 -28.95 10.07
C LEU A 690 -14.40 -28.51 10.70
N GLU A 691 -14.32 -28.38 12.03
CA GLU A 691 -13.08 -28.06 12.75
C GLU A 691 -12.21 -29.31 13.02
N SER A 692 -12.73 -30.51 12.74
CA SER A 692 -12.09 -31.80 13.09
C SER A 692 -11.17 -32.38 12.00
N GLU A 693 -10.41 -31.56 11.27
CA GLU A 693 -9.24 -32.09 10.54
C GLU A 693 -8.06 -32.19 11.52
N PRO A 694 -7.42 -33.37 11.67
CA PRO A 694 -6.27 -33.51 12.54
C PRO A 694 -5.11 -32.66 12.00
N ALA A 695 -4.60 -31.75 12.84
CA ALA A 695 -3.52 -30.80 12.56
C ALA A 695 -2.25 -31.40 11.92
N THR A 696 -2.07 -32.72 11.95
CA THR A 696 -0.93 -33.42 11.34
C THR A 696 -1.05 -33.59 9.82
N ALA A 697 -2.26 -33.61 9.24
CA ALA A 697 -2.45 -33.73 7.79
C ALA A 697 -2.33 -32.39 7.06
N SER A 698 -2.69 -31.28 7.73
CA SER A 698 -2.65 -29.94 7.19
C SER A 698 -1.21 -29.39 7.11
N VAL A 699 -0.34 -29.66 8.09
CA VAL A 699 1.06 -29.18 8.09
C VAL A 699 1.87 -29.80 6.95
N ALA A 700 1.73 -31.10 6.69
CA ALA A 700 2.42 -31.75 5.56
C ALA A 700 1.95 -31.19 4.20
N THR A 701 0.67 -30.87 4.07
CA THR A 701 0.08 -30.32 2.84
C THR A 701 0.36 -28.82 2.69
N ALA A 702 0.45 -28.07 3.80
CA ALA A 702 0.82 -26.66 3.85
C ALA A 702 2.29 -26.44 3.54
N ASN A 703 3.20 -27.25 4.11
CA ASN A 703 4.63 -27.20 3.81
C ASN A 703 4.90 -27.57 2.34
N MET A 704 4.13 -28.51 1.78
CA MET A 704 4.21 -28.85 0.35
C MET A 704 3.69 -27.72 -0.56
N ARG A 705 2.68 -26.95 -0.14
CA ARG A 705 2.19 -25.74 -0.84
C ARG A 705 3.15 -24.55 -0.69
N SER A 706 3.75 -24.35 0.48
CA SER A 706 4.75 -23.31 0.77
C SER A 706 5.98 -23.46 -0.14
N ARG A 707 6.48 -24.71 -0.25
CA ARG A 707 7.60 -25.03 -1.14
C ARG A 707 7.27 -24.79 -2.63
N ALA A 708 6.02 -24.96 -3.02
CA ALA A 708 5.54 -24.71 -4.39
C ALA A 708 5.23 -23.23 -4.68
N SER A 709 4.98 -22.40 -3.66
CA SER A 709 4.50 -21.02 -3.80
C SER A 709 5.55 -19.93 -3.56
N GLY A 710 6.75 -20.28 -3.09
CA GLY A 710 7.77 -19.26 -2.86
C GLY A 710 7.85 -18.74 -1.42
N GLU A 711 7.09 -19.30 -0.47
CA GLU A 711 7.07 -18.90 0.94
C GLU A 711 8.05 -19.66 1.86
N LEU A 712 8.31 -19.12 3.05
CA LEU A 712 9.08 -19.80 4.10
C LEU A 712 8.26 -20.95 4.71
N ASP A 713 8.91 -22.07 5.04
CA ASP A 713 8.28 -23.19 5.76
C ASP A 713 8.14 -22.85 7.25
N TRP A 714 7.14 -22.03 7.58
CA TRP A 714 6.86 -21.56 8.94
C TRP A 714 6.40 -22.68 9.87
N GLU A 715 7.09 -22.88 10.98
CA GLU A 715 6.62 -23.73 12.08
C GLU A 715 5.71 -22.92 13.03
N PRO A 716 4.60 -23.48 13.57
CA PRO A 716 3.79 -22.78 14.55
C PRO A 716 4.58 -22.52 15.84
N TYR A 717 4.43 -21.31 16.40
CA TYR A 717 5.14 -20.95 17.63
C TYR A 717 4.71 -21.78 18.85
N ASN A 718 5.71 -22.25 19.59
CA ASN A 718 5.55 -22.86 20.92
C ASN A 718 6.84 -22.62 21.73
N GLU A 719 6.72 -22.15 22.98
CA GLU A 719 7.85 -21.81 23.83
C GLU A 719 8.74 -23.02 24.13
N ALA A 720 8.15 -24.19 24.37
CA ALA A 720 8.92 -25.41 24.61
C ALA A 720 9.72 -25.82 23.36
N ARG A 721 9.14 -25.64 22.17
CA ARG A 721 9.83 -25.89 20.89
C ARG A 721 10.95 -24.88 20.63
N LEU A 722 10.72 -23.60 20.93
CA LEU A 722 11.76 -22.57 20.84
C LEU A 722 12.95 -22.91 21.74
N GLN A 723 12.69 -23.29 23.00
CA GLN A 723 13.73 -23.67 23.96
C GLN A 723 14.51 -24.91 23.51
N GLU A 724 13.83 -25.91 22.94
CA GLU A 724 14.47 -27.09 22.36
C GLU A 724 15.44 -26.72 21.23
N LEU A 725 15.00 -25.88 20.29
CA LEU A 725 15.81 -25.41 19.16
C LEU A 725 17.01 -24.58 19.64
N GLN A 726 16.82 -23.74 20.64
CA GLN A 726 17.89 -22.98 21.28
C GLN A 726 18.94 -23.88 21.95
N GLN A 727 18.52 -24.95 22.64
CA GLN A 727 19.43 -25.94 23.24
C GLN A 727 20.20 -26.73 22.20
N GLN A 728 19.61 -26.96 21.02
CA GLN A 728 20.26 -27.60 19.87
C GLN A 728 21.25 -26.67 19.14
N GLY A 729 21.37 -25.40 19.56
CA GLY A 729 22.22 -24.40 18.91
C GLY A 729 21.66 -23.89 17.59
N ARG A 730 20.35 -24.06 17.34
CA ARG A 730 19.70 -23.59 16.10
C ARG A 730 19.45 -22.08 16.17
N THR A 731 19.72 -21.38 15.07
CA THR A 731 19.23 -20.01 14.89
C THR A 731 17.73 -20.06 14.60
N VAL A 732 16.93 -19.31 15.34
CA VAL A 732 15.46 -19.33 15.23
C VAL A 732 14.94 -17.93 14.93
N MET A 733 14.14 -17.78 13.89
CA MET A 733 13.50 -16.51 13.52
C MET A 733 12.01 -16.60 13.86
N VAL A 734 11.54 -15.81 14.83
CA VAL A 734 10.14 -15.79 15.26
C VAL A 734 9.46 -14.52 14.78
N ASP A 735 8.43 -14.64 13.93
CA ASP A 735 7.57 -13.54 13.49
C ASP A 735 6.30 -13.48 14.35
N PHE A 736 6.14 -12.41 15.13
CA PHE A 736 4.94 -12.10 15.89
C PHE A 736 3.99 -11.29 15.03
N THR A 737 2.94 -11.93 14.54
CA THR A 737 2.11 -11.43 13.44
C THR A 737 0.62 -11.58 13.75
N ALA A 738 -0.25 -11.01 12.89
CA ALA A 738 -1.67 -11.29 12.89
C ALA A 738 -2.31 -11.00 11.53
N ARG A 739 -3.42 -11.68 11.21
CA ARG A 739 -4.19 -11.48 9.97
C ARG A 739 -4.88 -10.13 9.86
N TRP A 740 -5.21 -9.53 11.01
CA TRP A 740 -5.85 -8.22 11.07
C TRP A 740 -4.85 -7.05 11.00
N CYS A 741 -3.55 -7.34 11.02
CA CYS A 741 -2.49 -6.37 11.14
C CYS A 741 -1.90 -6.01 9.76
N PRO A 742 -2.17 -4.81 9.21
CA PRO A 742 -1.69 -4.43 7.88
C PRO A 742 -0.17 -4.38 7.79
N ASN A 743 0.50 -3.87 8.83
CA ASN A 743 1.96 -3.81 8.88
C ASN A 743 2.58 -5.22 8.90
N CYS A 744 1.91 -6.18 9.54
CA CYS A 744 2.34 -7.57 9.58
C CYS A 744 2.24 -8.21 8.18
N ILE A 745 1.12 -7.99 7.48
CA ILE A 745 0.94 -8.44 6.09
C ILE A 745 1.98 -7.80 5.16
N PHE A 746 2.27 -6.51 5.36
CA PHE A 746 3.28 -5.80 4.58
C PHE A 746 4.69 -6.39 4.80
N ASN A 747 5.13 -6.55 6.05
CA ASN A 747 6.42 -7.18 6.39
C ASN A 747 6.52 -8.59 5.82
N SER A 748 5.45 -9.38 5.96
CA SER A 748 5.39 -10.73 5.43
C SER A 748 5.65 -10.75 3.92
N LYS A 749 5.02 -9.86 3.15
CA LYS A 749 5.17 -9.82 1.68
C LYS A 749 6.47 -9.16 1.19
N VAL A 750 6.94 -8.12 1.88
CA VAL A 750 8.02 -7.25 1.38
C VAL A 750 9.39 -7.63 1.97
N ALA A 751 9.43 -8.25 3.15
CA ALA A 751 10.68 -8.54 3.85
C ALA A 751 10.87 -10.03 4.21
N LEU A 752 9.82 -10.73 4.66
CA LEU A 752 9.95 -12.08 5.22
C LEU A 752 9.81 -13.19 4.17
N ASN A 753 8.66 -13.28 3.49
CA ASN A 753 8.36 -14.29 2.47
C ASN A 753 8.89 -13.87 1.10
N THR A 754 10.18 -13.56 1.03
CA THR A 754 10.88 -13.18 -0.20
C THR A 754 11.97 -14.19 -0.52
N GLU A 755 12.32 -14.34 -1.80
CA GLU A 755 13.35 -15.29 -2.23
C GLU A 755 14.72 -15.06 -1.55
N PRO A 756 15.22 -13.81 -1.39
CA PRO A 756 16.49 -13.56 -0.70
C PRO A 756 16.46 -13.98 0.78
N THR A 757 15.39 -13.64 1.51
CA THR A 757 15.25 -14.00 2.93
C THR A 757 15.16 -15.51 3.10
N ARG A 758 14.45 -16.20 2.20
CA ARG A 758 14.40 -17.66 2.20
C ARG A 758 15.79 -18.29 2.00
N LYS A 759 16.54 -17.86 0.98
CA LYS A 759 17.89 -18.38 0.74
C LYS A 759 18.78 -18.19 1.96
N MET A 760 18.72 -17.02 2.60
CA MET A 760 19.48 -16.77 3.82
C MET A 760 19.05 -17.68 4.98
N VAL A 761 17.75 -17.89 5.19
CA VAL A 761 17.25 -18.82 6.22
C VAL A 761 17.73 -20.25 5.97
N GLU A 762 17.73 -20.70 4.71
CA GLU A 762 18.23 -22.02 4.31
C GLU A 762 19.76 -22.14 4.48
N GLU A 763 20.53 -21.14 4.05
CA GLU A 763 21.99 -21.08 4.18
C GLU A 763 22.45 -21.12 5.64
N LEU A 764 21.75 -20.38 6.51
CA LEU A 764 22.02 -20.37 7.94
C LEU A 764 21.45 -21.62 8.66
N ASN A 765 20.70 -22.47 7.94
CA ASN A 765 19.93 -23.57 8.51
C ASN A 765 19.08 -23.08 9.71
N ALA A 766 18.51 -21.89 9.58
CA ALA A 766 17.67 -21.26 10.60
C ALA A 766 16.24 -21.81 10.54
N VAL A 767 15.54 -21.79 11.68
CA VAL A 767 14.16 -22.27 11.77
C VAL A 767 13.21 -21.07 11.88
N PRO A 768 12.36 -20.81 10.87
CA PRO A 768 11.33 -19.79 10.97
C PRO A 768 10.12 -20.30 11.77
N MET A 769 9.67 -19.53 12.76
CA MET A 769 8.49 -19.81 13.58
C MET A 769 7.49 -18.65 13.50
N LEU A 770 6.20 -18.97 13.40
CA LEU A 770 5.11 -18.01 13.28
C LEU A 770 4.32 -17.94 14.58
N ALA A 771 4.40 -16.80 15.27
CA ALA A 771 3.59 -16.51 16.45
C ALA A 771 2.32 -15.74 16.03
N ASP A 772 1.27 -16.47 15.68
CA ASP A 772 0.00 -15.90 15.23
C ASP A 772 -0.84 -15.35 16.41
N TRP A 773 -0.88 -14.02 16.51
CA TRP A 773 -1.66 -13.22 17.46
C TRP A 773 -3.06 -12.82 16.92
N THR A 774 -3.58 -13.52 15.89
CA THR A 774 -4.93 -13.27 15.37
C THR A 774 -6.02 -13.56 16.41
N ASN A 775 -5.79 -14.56 17.26
CA ASN A 775 -6.60 -14.85 18.44
C ASN A 775 -5.72 -14.67 19.68
N ARG A 776 -6.30 -14.12 20.75
CA ARG A 776 -5.57 -13.87 21.99
C ARG A 776 -5.00 -15.18 22.56
N ASN A 777 -3.67 -15.25 22.68
CA ASN A 777 -2.94 -16.38 23.26
C ASN A 777 -2.14 -15.89 24.49
N LEU A 778 -2.19 -16.59 25.63
CA LEU A 778 -1.45 -16.14 26.83
C LEU A 778 0.07 -16.32 26.70
N GLU A 779 0.51 -17.35 25.98
CA GLU A 779 1.93 -17.69 25.79
C GLU A 779 2.64 -16.65 24.93
N ILE A 780 2.07 -16.32 23.77
CA ILE A 780 2.61 -15.27 22.89
C ILE A 780 2.60 -13.90 23.61
N LYS A 781 1.61 -13.65 24.48
CA LYS A 781 1.53 -12.39 25.26
C LYS A 781 2.72 -12.26 26.18
N SER A 782 2.99 -13.31 26.94
CA SER A 782 4.11 -13.36 27.87
C SER A 782 5.42 -13.15 27.13
N LYS A 783 5.56 -13.73 25.93
CA LYS A 783 6.76 -13.55 25.13
C LYS A 783 6.92 -12.14 24.57
N LEU A 784 5.83 -11.53 24.10
CA LEU A 784 5.84 -10.12 23.69
C LEU A 784 6.24 -9.20 24.85
N GLU A 785 5.70 -9.44 26.06
CA GLU A 785 6.05 -8.70 27.27
C GLU A 785 7.54 -8.90 27.66
N GLU A 786 8.07 -10.12 27.54
CA GLU A 786 9.51 -10.44 27.73
C GLU A 786 10.39 -9.67 26.74
N LEU A 787 9.98 -9.60 25.46
CA LEU A 787 10.62 -8.81 24.42
C LEU A 787 10.35 -7.30 24.57
N GLN A 788 9.78 -6.85 25.69
CA GLN A 788 9.42 -5.45 25.94
C GLN A 788 8.53 -4.84 24.84
N SER A 789 7.67 -5.64 24.21
CA SER A 789 6.67 -5.20 23.24
C SER A 789 5.25 -5.31 23.80
N ARG A 790 4.40 -4.34 23.46
CA ARG A 790 2.95 -4.38 23.73
C ARG A 790 2.11 -4.43 22.45
N SER A 791 2.78 -4.46 21.29
CA SER A 791 2.17 -4.45 19.96
C SER A 791 2.91 -5.40 19.02
N ILE A 792 2.24 -5.73 17.92
CA ILE A 792 2.75 -6.43 16.74
C ILE A 792 2.74 -5.44 15.56
N PRO A 793 3.55 -5.64 14.51
CA PRO A 793 4.50 -6.74 14.29
C PRO A 793 5.80 -6.62 15.12
N VAL A 794 6.36 -7.76 15.49
CA VAL A 794 7.70 -7.88 16.07
C VAL A 794 8.40 -9.08 15.44
N LEU A 795 9.61 -8.91 14.93
CA LEU A 795 10.46 -10.02 14.49
C LEU A 795 11.57 -10.21 15.51
N ALA A 796 11.70 -11.41 16.06
CA ALA A 796 12.77 -11.77 16.99
C ALA A 796 13.63 -12.89 16.42
N ILE A 797 14.91 -12.62 16.20
CA ILE A 797 15.88 -13.61 15.71
C ILE A 797 16.77 -14.01 16.87
N TYR A 798 16.70 -15.28 17.27
CA TYR A 798 17.51 -15.89 18.32
C TYR A 798 18.74 -16.55 17.69
N PRO A 799 19.95 -16.01 17.89
CA PRO A 799 21.18 -16.59 17.33
C PRO A 799 21.49 -17.94 17.99
N GLY A 800 21.89 -18.94 17.20
CA GLY A 800 22.28 -20.26 17.73
C GLY A 800 23.49 -20.22 18.68
N SER A 801 24.37 -19.24 18.52
CA SER A 801 25.55 -19.01 19.38
C SER A 801 25.23 -18.31 20.70
N ARG A 802 24.14 -17.52 20.75
CA ARG A 802 23.75 -16.70 21.91
C ARG A 802 22.22 -16.63 22.04
N PRO A 803 21.56 -17.75 22.39
CA PRO A 803 20.10 -17.84 22.39
C PRO A 803 19.40 -16.88 23.37
N ASN A 804 20.10 -16.40 24.40
CA ASN A 804 19.55 -15.46 25.38
C ASN A 804 19.61 -13.98 24.93
N GLN A 805 20.13 -13.67 23.75
CA GLN A 805 20.24 -12.31 23.21
C GLN A 805 19.57 -12.22 21.83
N PRO A 806 18.23 -12.16 21.78
CA PRO A 806 17.52 -12.00 20.52
C PRO A 806 17.79 -10.65 19.86
N ILE A 807 17.93 -10.66 18.54
CA ILE A 807 17.90 -9.46 17.71
C ILE A 807 16.43 -9.16 17.40
N VAL A 808 15.93 -8.03 17.90
CA VAL A 808 14.51 -7.67 17.80
C VAL A 808 14.34 -6.51 16.83
N LEU A 809 13.52 -6.73 15.79
CA LEU A 809 13.04 -5.70 14.87
C LEU A 809 11.56 -5.43 15.15
N ARG A 810 11.14 -4.17 15.14
CA ARG A 810 9.78 -3.75 15.50
C ARG A 810 9.12 -2.99 14.35
N ASP A 811 7.79 -3.04 14.32
CA ASP A 811 6.96 -2.31 13.37
C ASP A 811 7.33 -2.66 11.91
N LEU A 812 7.58 -1.67 11.05
CA LEU A 812 7.91 -1.93 9.65
C LEU A 812 9.37 -2.31 9.49
N VAL A 813 9.63 -3.44 8.84
CA VAL A 813 10.99 -3.93 8.56
C VAL A 813 11.25 -3.97 7.06
N SER A 814 12.43 -3.51 6.65
CA SER A 814 12.90 -3.69 5.27
C SER A 814 13.54 -5.07 5.11
N GLN A 815 13.55 -5.59 3.87
CA GLN A 815 14.25 -6.84 3.55
C GLN A 815 15.74 -6.77 3.92
N SER A 816 16.40 -5.63 3.65
CA SER A 816 17.81 -5.43 4.01
C SER A 816 18.06 -5.50 5.51
N ALA A 817 17.16 -4.96 6.34
CA ALA A 817 17.27 -5.06 7.79
C ALA A 817 17.12 -6.51 8.27
N VAL A 818 16.19 -7.27 7.69
CA VAL A 818 16.00 -8.69 8.02
C VAL A 818 17.23 -9.52 7.62
N LEU A 819 17.76 -9.32 6.41
CA LEU A 819 18.96 -10.02 5.94
C LEU A 819 20.18 -9.71 6.81
N LYS A 820 20.39 -8.44 7.16
CA LYS A 820 21.47 -8.03 8.05
C LYS A 820 21.32 -8.62 9.45
N ALA A 821 20.10 -8.69 9.97
CA ALA A 821 19.83 -9.29 11.28
C ALA A 821 20.05 -10.83 11.27
N LEU A 822 19.68 -11.51 10.18
CA LEU A 822 19.98 -12.94 9.98
C LEU A 822 21.49 -13.19 9.87
N GLU A 823 22.20 -12.37 9.08
CA GLU A 823 23.66 -12.44 8.95
C GLU A 823 24.36 -12.23 10.30
N GLN A 824 23.91 -11.25 11.10
CA GLN A 824 24.40 -11.01 12.47
C GLN A 824 24.09 -12.15 13.44
N ALA A 825 22.99 -12.87 13.26
CA ALA A 825 22.66 -14.03 14.07
C ALA A 825 23.58 -15.22 13.75
N GLY A 826 24.02 -15.32 12.50
CA GLY A 826 24.91 -16.38 12.04
C GLY A 826 24.23 -17.75 11.95
N PRO A 827 24.94 -18.76 11.43
CA PRO A 827 24.38 -20.08 11.17
C PRO A 827 24.08 -20.82 12.47
N SER A 828 23.14 -21.76 12.38
CA SER A 828 22.90 -22.75 13.42
C SER A 828 24.20 -23.48 13.76
N VAL A 829 24.61 -23.42 15.02
CA VAL A 829 25.84 -24.07 15.51
C VAL A 829 25.48 -25.53 15.83
N PRO A 830 26.25 -26.53 15.35
CA PRO A 830 26.05 -27.90 15.78
C PRO A 830 26.26 -27.96 17.30
N GLY A 831 25.18 -28.23 18.03
CA GLY A 831 25.21 -28.22 19.49
C GLY A 831 26.40 -29.00 20.03
N SER A 832 27.08 -28.43 21.03
CA SER A 832 28.00 -29.18 21.86
C SER A 832 27.20 -30.29 22.50
N SER A 833 27.24 -31.47 21.89
CA SER A 833 26.88 -32.70 22.55
C SER A 833 27.84 -32.81 23.73
N SER A 834 27.37 -32.44 24.92
CA SER A 834 27.89 -33.01 26.14
C SER A 834 27.86 -34.52 25.94
N SER A 835 29.05 -35.07 25.79
CA SER A 835 29.38 -36.48 25.65
C SER A 835 28.61 -37.35 26.64
N ILE A 836 27.45 -37.87 26.23
CA ILE A 836 26.82 -39.04 26.85
C ILE A 836 26.32 -39.93 25.71
N ALA A 837 27.26 -40.48 24.96
CA ALA A 837 27.02 -41.60 24.07
C ALA A 837 28.23 -42.54 24.12
N THR A 838 28.56 -43.05 25.30
CA THR A 838 29.20 -44.36 25.46
C THR A 838 28.95 -44.83 26.89
N GLN A 839 27.81 -45.49 27.13
CA GLN A 839 27.72 -46.67 27.99
C GLN A 839 26.48 -47.49 27.58
N LEU A 840 26.78 -48.48 26.74
CA LEU A 840 26.24 -49.84 26.78
C LEU A 840 24.73 -50.05 26.63
N ASN A 841 24.37 -50.45 25.41
CA ASN A 841 23.25 -51.31 25.10
C ASN A 841 23.47 -52.71 25.71
N VAL A 842 22.64 -53.13 26.67
CA VAL A 842 22.37 -54.55 26.94
C VAL A 842 20.87 -54.70 27.21
N PRO A 843 20.13 -55.52 26.44
CA PRO A 843 18.74 -55.83 26.73
C PRO A 843 18.69 -56.94 27.79
N GLN A 844 18.01 -56.68 28.91
CA GLN A 844 17.63 -57.73 29.85
C GLN A 844 16.10 -57.79 29.95
N VAL A 845 15.60 -58.87 29.36
CA VAL A 845 14.30 -59.50 29.58
C VAL A 845 14.17 -59.83 31.07
N VAL A 846 13.13 -59.35 31.75
CA VAL A 846 12.56 -60.04 32.92
C VAL A 846 11.04 -59.95 32.85
N SER A 847 10.44 -61.13 32.74
CA SER A 847 9.03 -61.42 32.85
C SER A 847 8.61 -61.48 34.33
N THR A 848 7.30 -61.30 34.55
CA THR A 848 6.46 -61.95 35.59
C THR A 848 6.34 -61.35 37.02
N THR A 849 5.10 -60.88 37.29
CA THR A 849 4.18 -61.21 38.41
C THR A 849 4.26 -60.56 39.81
N VAL A 850 3.05 -60.17 40.28
CA VAL A 850 2.48 -60.22 41.65
C VAL A 850 2.95 -59.12 42.62
N HIS A 851 2.15 -58.07 42.83
CA HIS A 851 1.10 -58.00 43.87
C HIS A 851 0.20 -56.78 43.70
#